data_AF-A0A9X2R7Q2-F1
#
_entry.id   AF-A0A9X2R7Q2-F1
#
_cell.length_a   1.000
_cell.length_b   1.000
_cell.length_c   1.000
_cell.angle_alpha   90.00
_cell.angle_beta   90.00
_cell.angle_gamma   90.00
#
_symmetry.space_group_name_H-M   'P 1'
#
loop_
_entity.id
_entity.type
_entity.pdbx_description
1 polymer ?
#
loop_
_entity_poly.entity_id
_entity_poly.type
_entity_poly.pdbx_seq_one_letter_code
_entity_poly.pdbx_strand_id
1 'polypeptide(L)'
;MRLRLPAFVLAVLFVGAPLAGAAQTTSPASGSGSAAAPRPTFVVEDIQVRGVEDAQTRQFVIQSSGLAAGQEVTLPSGQAISQAIRAIYDLRTFSDVSIHRTDQLGGNVTLVIDVTPEPTLTAYKLQGIDDGDREDLKKQIPLLKGSPARPSDVERAKQIIKNFYKDEGYLRTDVSVQRTSTQDNRVRLVFNVDRKEEIEVERIRFLGNERFDDGDLRGAMEETRENRWWRIWKGEQFKRDAYEDDLDLVIDLYREHGYYDAQIVRDSVYYMGDGGLGIDVKVREGDQYYVREVDWEGNSVYPDRVLSEQLGLTEGEVYNGKALDENLYGSGRQSGVLGLYMDRGYMRADVQPTVRVEEGDSLDITMDVREGEIYNFGDINITGNTKTKDYVIRRELYTVPGDRFSRSAIQESIRRLNQLDYFSQESLSGGPDISVDQEEKEADVSYSVEEVGSDQLQLSGTFGQFGLVLQLGFQFNNFSAQNLFEGDAWRPLPSGDGQKLSVNVRTNGTYYQNYSLSFTEPWFGGSPTPVGGSVSYSKYTRSVFGGRSASRGIRDGRFQNISANLFVRQRLNWPDDKFMVGSRVGFQLYDNRGRDASTGNRRPLFGSVPYGTNQSITFRQSLSRNSVDNPTFPSTGSRVSLSVEVAPPIGDLVQYHKWRLNSSWNVPIGENFSVGVGTNFGYIGSITGDPVRFETFEVGGTPFDYQGGTFGTDPVFMRGYPRGVIGPLNRTRGGNLQPQGGQVMNKYTSEFRWKAVESRQLQARPYVFLDAANAWNSLNAYTPNDLYRSAGVGVKLFLPIVGMIEFNYGYNFESYRSLETGNIESPGWSFQFSLGQGFGGGGR
;
A
#
# COMPACT_ATOMS: atom_id res chain seq x y z
N MET A 1 -1.48 -15.10 37.85
CA MET A 1 -0.05 -15.29 38.19
C MET A 1 0.67 -14.22 37.37
N ARG A 2 1.01 -13.01 37.86
CA ARG A 2 1.53 -12.50 39.16
C ARG A 2 3.04 -12.73 39.28
N LEU A 3 3.79 -11.68 39.68
CA LEU A 3 5.28 -11.53 39.78
C LEU A 3 5.94 -11.14 38.42
N ARG A 4 7.03 -10.35 38.36
CA ARG A 4 7.78 -9.56 39.38
C ARG A 4 8.64 -8.45 38.72
N LEU A 5 8.92 -7.37 39.47
CA LEU A 5 10.11 -6.53 39.25
C LEU A 5 11.32 -7.10 40.03
N PRO A 6 12.56 -6.88 39.56
CA PRO A 6 13.76 -6.92 40.40
C PRO A 6 13.97 -5.57 41.14
N ALA A 7 14.83 -5.56 42.15
CA ALA A 7 15.27 -4.37 42.86
C ALA A 7 16.81 -4.39 42.99
N PHE A 8 17.42 -3.23 43.20
CA PHE A 8 18.85 -3.13 43.55
C PHE A 8 19.06 -2.19 44.74
N VAL A 9 20.11 -2.48 45.52
CA VAL A 9 20.46 -1.78 46.76
C VAL A 9 21.97 -1.56 46.78
N LEU A 10 22.42 -0.37 47.18
CA LEU A 10 23.76 -0.16 47.70
C LEU A 10 23.78 1.02 48.69
N ALA A 11 24.66 0.98 49.68
CA ALA A 11 24.79 2.02 50.71
C ALA A 11 26.24 2.14 51.22
N VAL A 12 26.74 3.38 51.37
CA VAL A 12 28.04 3.73 52.00
C VAL A 12 27.86 5.08 52.75
N LEU A 13 28.72 5.38 53.73
CA LEU A 13 28.59 6.47 54.72
C LEU A 13 29.93 7.22 54.98
N PHE A 14 29.85 8.51 55.37
CA PHE A 14 30.91 9.34 56.01
C PHE A 14 32.18 9.66 55.15
N VAL A 15 33.03 10.71 55.29
CA VAL A 15 33.24 11.96 56.11
C VAL A 15 33.80 13.06 55.14
N GLY A 16 33.78 14.41 55.31
CA GLY A 16 33.08 15.31 56.24
C GLY A 16 33.89 16.55 56.74
N ALA A 17 33.67 17.74 56.15
CA ALA A 17 34.08 19.11 56.62
C ALA A 17 35.60 19.48 56.58
N PRO A 18 36.04 20.76 56.80
CA PRO A 18 35.31 22.04 57.02
C PRO A 18 35.83 23.29 56.21
N LEU A 19 35.34 24.50 56.58
CA LEU A 19 35.88 25.87 56.30
C LEU A 19 35.71 26.45 54.87
N ALA A 20 35.49 27.77 54.66
CA ALA A 20 35.22 28.90 55.57
C ALA A 20 34.32 29.97 54.92
N GLY A 21 33.66 30.83 55.72
CA GLY A 21 32.84 31.94 55.21
C GLY A 21 32.25 32.84 56.31
N ALA A 22 32.95 33.92 56.66
CA ALA A 22 32.54 34.96 57.61
C ALA A 22 33.13 36.31 57.14
N ALA A 23 32.58 37.50 57.40
CA ALA A 23 31.25 37.96 57.87
C ALA A 23 31.08 39.42 57.34
N GLN A 24 29.98 40.17 57.47
CA GLN A 24 29.50 40.85 58.69
C GLN A 24 28.17 41.58 58.37
N THR A 25 27.05 41.25 59.03
CA THR A 25 26.43 41.93 60.20
C THR A 25 25.77 43.30 59.99
N THR A 26 24.45 43.33 60.22
CA THR A 26 23.76 44.39 60.97
C THR A 26 22.86 43.75 62.03
N SER A 27 22.76 44.35 63.21
CA SER A 27 22.03 43.84 64.39
C SER A 27 20.91 44.82 64.81
N PRO A 28 20.17 44.57 65.90
CA PRO A 28 19.39 43.39 66.22
C PRO A 28 17.90 43.73 66.48
N ALA A 29 17.02 42.72 66.54
CA ALA A 29 15.68 42.85 67.11
C ALA A 29 15.40 41.66 68.05
N SER A 30 14.89 41.94 69.25
CA SER A 30 14.67 40.93 70.30
C SER A 30 13.35 40.18 70.12
N GLY A 31 13.41 38.86 69.90
CA GLY A 31 12.26 37.96 69.97
C GLY A 31 12.54 36.82 70.95
N SER A 32 11.70 36.68 71.98
CA SER A 32 11.86 35.65 73.01
C SER A 32 11.47 34.27 72.49
N GLY A 33 12.35 33.28 72.70
CA GLY A 33 12.00 31.88 72.47
C GLY A 33 10.95 31.41 73.47
N SER A 34 9.80 30.94 72.99
CA SER A 34 8.76 30.32 73.82
C SER A 34 8.92 28.80 73.80
N ALA A 35 8.96 28.18 74.97
CA ALA A 35 8.94 26.72 75.09
C ALA A 35 7.56 26.18 74.72
N ALA A 36 7.50 25.14 73.88
CA ALA A 36 6.24 24.52 73.50
C ALA A 36 5.58 23.86 74.72
N ALA A 37 4.39 24.32 75.08
CA ALA A 37 3.60 23.76 76.18
C ALA A 37 3.21 22.29 75.89
N PRO A 38 3.04 21.44 76.92
CA PRO A 38 2.52 20.08 76.74
C PRO A 38 1.13 20.14 76.10
N ARG A 39 0.94 19.39 75.00
CA ARG A 39 -0.33 19.35 74.28
C ARG A 39 -1.33 18.48 75.05
N PRO A 40 -2.60 18.90 75.22
CA PRO A 40 -3.61 18.07 75.86
C PRO A 40 -3.95 16.86 74.98
N THR A 41 -3.93 15.68 75.62
CA THR A 41 -4.51 14.44 75.11
C THR A 41 -5.93 14.32 75.62
N PHE A 42 -6.84 13.84 74.76
CA PHE A 42 -8.24 13.60 75.06
C PHE A 42 -8.60 12.16 74.70
N VAL A 43 -9.59 11.58 75.37
CA VAL A 43 -10.18 10.29 74.97
C VAL A 43 -11.37 10.56 74.05
N VAL A 44 -11.41 9.95 72.87
CA VAL A 44 -12.55 10.06 71.95
C VAL A 44 -13.75 9.31 72.54
N GLU A 45 -14.86 10.02 72.78
CA GLU A 45 -16.09 9.41 73.30
C GLU A 45 -17.04 8.99 72.16
N ASP A 46 -17.16 9.83 71.14
CA ASP A 46 -18.03 9.64 69.99
C ASP A 46 -17.41 10.26 68.72
N ILE A 47 -17.79 9.75 67.54
CA ILE A 47 -17.32 10.22 66.23
C ILE A 47 -18.52 10.43 65.32
N GLN A 48 -18.80 11.69 64.98
CA GLN A 48 -19.93 12.10 64.15
C GLN A 48 -19.44 12.54 62.77
N VAL A 49 -20.19 12.24 61.72
CA VAL A 49 -19.90 12.69 60.35
C VAL A 49 -20.99 13.62 59.85
N ARG A 50 -20.59 14.74 59.25
CA ARG A 50 -21.45 15.78 58.67
C ARG A 50 -21.11 16.03 57.20
N GLY A 51 -22.06 16.60 56.47
CA GLY A 51 -21.93 16.84 55.02
C GLY A 51 -22.30 15.65 54.12
N VAL A 52 -22.71 14.52 54.69
CA VAL A 52 -23.34 13.40 53.96
C VAL A 52 -24.62 12.95 54.64
N GLU A 53 -25.71 12.86 53.88
CA GLU A 53 -27.03 12.47 54.39
C GLU A 53 -27.14 10.96 54.64
N ASP A 54 -26.63 10.15 53.71
CA ASP A 54 -26.67 8.68 53.79
C ASP A 54 -25.94 8.11 55.01
N ALA A 55 -26.58 7.15 55.67
CA ALA A 55 -26.06 6.48 56.85
C ALA A 55 -24.91 5.51 56.54
N GLN A 56 -24.92 4.84 55.38
CA GLN A 56 -23.86 3.89 55.00
C GLN A 56 -22.55 4.64 54.74
N THR A 57 -22.61 5.74 53.99
CA THR A 57 -21.47 6.60 53.69
C THR A 57 -20.93 7.29 54.93
N ARG A 58 -21.78 7.74 55.86
CA ARG A 58 -21.32 8.24 57.18
C ARG A 58 -20.54 7.17 57.94
N GLN A 59 -21.04 5.93 58.01
CA GLN A 59 -20.31 4.84 58.67
C GLN A 59 -18.99 4.50 57.95
N PHE A 60 -18.96 4.56 56.62
CA PHE A 60 -17.77 4.33 55.80
C PHE A 60 -16.69 5.39 56.02
N VAL A 61 -17.07 6.67 56.19
CA VAL A 61 -16.14 7.76 56.56
C VAL A 61 -15.55 7.53 57.96
N ILE A 62 -16.35 7.12 58.95
CA ILE A 62 -15.85 6.76 60.29
C ILE A 62 -14.82 5.63 60.19
N GLN A 63 -15.16 4.52 59.52
CA GLN A 63 -14.25 3.39 59.35
C GLN A 63 -12.96 3.76 58.61
N SER A 64 -13.07 4.54 57.53
CA SER A 64 -11.92 4.98 56.72
C SER A 64 -11.02 5.98 57.44
N SER A 65 -11.54 6.72 58.42
CA SER A 65 -10.76 7.65 59.24
C SER A 65 -9.71 6.94 60.12
N GLY A 66 -9.89 5.65 60.42
CA GLY A 66 -9.05 4.93 61.37
C GLY A 66 -9.15 5.42 62.82
N LEU A 67 -10.11 6.30 63.14
CA LEU A 67 -10.39 6.77 64.49
C LEU A 67 -11.44 5.88 65.16
N ALA A 68 -11.31 5.64 66.46
CA ALA A 68 -12.24 4.84 67.26
C ALA A 68 -12.61 5.51 68.59
N ALA A 69 -13.82 5.24 69.08
CA ALA A 69 -14.20 5.58 70.46
C ALA A 69 -13.32 4.80 71.45
N GLY A 70 -12.91 5.45 72.54
CA GLY A 70 -11.91 4.97 73.51
C GLY A 70 -10.45 5.25 73.12
N GLN A 71 -10.18 5.82 71.94
CA GLN A 71 -8.83 6.15 71.49
C GLN A 71 -8.31 7.46 72.13
N GLU A 72 -7.05 7.48 72.56
CA GLU A 72 -6.36 8.71 72.94
C GLU A 72 -5.92 9.51 71.70
N VAL A 73 -6.27 10.80 71.65
CA VAL A 73 -5.90 11.73 70.58
C VAL A 73 -5.32 13.04 71.13
N THR A 74 -4.22 13.49 70.55
CA THR A 74 -3.64 14.82 70.85
C THR A 74 -4.24 15.88 69.94
N LEU A 75 -4.74 16.99 70.51
CA LEU A 75 -5.33 18.09 69.76
C LEU A 75 -4.55 19.40 69.97
N PRO A 76 -4.57 20.35 69.01
CA PRO A 76 -5.28 20.31 67.72
C PRO A 76 -4.54 19.55 66.61
N SER A 77 -3.26 19.18 66.80
CA SER A 77 -2.40 18.62 65.76
C SER A 77 -1.69 17.32 66.21
N GLY A 78 -2.47 16.24 66.26
CA GLY A 78 -2.00 14.88 66.53
C GLY A 78 -1.74 14.07 65.25
N GLN A 79 -0.91 13.03 65.36
CA GLN A 79 -0.61 12.13 64.24
C GLN A 79 -1.86 11.37 63.76
N ALA A 80 -2.68 10.85 64.68
CA ALA A 80 -3.93 10.15 64.36
C ALA A 80 -4.90 11.02 63.54
N ILE A 81 -5.13 12.28 63.95
CA ILE A 81 -5.98 13.24 63.21
C ILE A 81 -5.40 13.53 61.82
N SER A 82 -4.08 13.67 61.72
CA SER A 82 -3.39 13.91 60.44
C SER A 82 -3.46 12.70 59.50
N GLN A 83 -3.47 11.48 60.04
CA GLN A 83 -3.67 10.24 59.29
C GLN A 83 -5.13 10.07 58.87
N ALA A 84 -6.08 10.38 59.76
CA ALA A 84 -7.52 10.31 59.48
C ALA A 84 -7.94 11.23 58.33
N ILE A 85 -7.49 12.50 58.36
CA ILE A 85 -7.76 13.46 57.27
C ILE A 85 -7.19 12.94 55.94
N ARG A 86 -5.95 12.43 55.93
CA ARG A 86 -5.33 11.84 54.73
C ARG A 86 -6.11 10.64 54.21
N ALA A 87 -6.45 9.69 55.07
CA ALA A 87 -7.15 8.47 54.70
C ALA A 87 -8.53 8.75 54.07
N ILE A 88 -9.24 9.79 54.53
CA ILE A 88 -10.51 10.23 53.92
C ILE A 88 -10.27 10.94 52.57
N TYR A 89 -9.23 11.78 52.44
CA TYR A 89 -8.84 12.37 51.14
C TYR A 89 -8.39 11.31 50.12
N ASP A 90 -7.72 10.25 50.57
CA ASP A 90 -7.24 9.13 49.74
C ASP A 90 -8.41 8.30 49.14
N LEU A 91 -9.62 8.41 49.68
CA LEU A 91 -10.86 7.88 49.07
C LEU A 91 -11.22 8.60 47.76
N ARG A 92 -10.75 9.83 47.55
CA ARG A 92 -10.99 10.68 46.36
C ARG A 92 -12.47 11.04 46.10
N THR A 93 -13.35 10.81 47.06
CA THR A 93 -14.79 11.13 47.01
C THR A 93 -15.15 12.46 47.67
N PHE A 94 -14.21 13.13 48.33
CA PHE A 94 -14.42 14.37 49.08
C PHE A 94 -13.46 15.46 48.62
N SER A 95 -13.96 16.70 48.50
CA SER A 95 -13.22 17.89 48.08
C SER A 95 -12.67 18.69 49.24
N ASP A 96 -13.30 18.59 50.42
CA ASP A 96 -12.80 19.10 51.68
C ASP A 96 -13.09 18.10 52.82
N VAL A 97 -12.21 18.06 53.81
CA VAL A 97 -12.26 17.19 55.00
C VAL A 97 -11.66 17.95 56.18
N SER A 98 -12.47 18.29 57.16
CA SER A 98 -12.02 18.86 58.43
C SER A 98 -12.47 18.01 59.62
N ILE A 99 -11.68 18.04 60.70
CA ILE A 99 -12.01 17.37 61.96
C ILE A 99 -12.00 18.41 63.07
N HIS A 100 -13.16 18.61 63.68
CA HIS A 100 -13.40 19.54 64.76
C HIS A 100 -13.77 18.79 66.05
N ARG A 101 -13.59 19.45 67.20
CA ARG A 101 -14.04 18.91 68.50
C ARG A 101 -15.31 19.61 68.95
N THR A 102 -16.20 18.87 69.60
CA THR A 102 -17.29 19.45 70.40
C THR A 102 -16.96 19.18 71.87
N ASP A 103 -16.81 20.25 72.66
CA ASP A 103 -16.35 20.16 74.04
C ASP A 103 -17.45 19.67 74.99
N GLN A 104 -17.15 18.65 75.78
CA GLN A 104 -17.91 18.26 76.97
C GLN A 104 -16.97 18.21 78.20
N LEU A 105 -17.53 18.29 79.41
CA LEU A 105 -16.73 18.38 80.63
C LEU A 105 -16.09 17.02 80.97
N GLY A 106 -14.77 16.99 81.16
CA GLY A 106 -14.08 15.87 81.84
C GLY A 106 -12.87 15.25 81.14
N GLY A 107 -12.44 15.76 79.98
CA GLY A 107 -11.26 15.21 79.25
C GLY A 107 -11.62 14.21 78.15
N ASN A 108 -12.88 13.80 78.07
CA ASN A 108 -13.47 13.18 76.90
C ASN A 108 -13.70 14.21 75.78
N VAL A 109 -13.79 13.75 74.53
CA VAL A 109 -14.09 14.62 73.38
C VAL A 109 -14.96 13.91 72.33
N THR A 110 -15.98 14.59 71.82
CA THR A 110 -16.68 14.16 70.59
C THR A 110 -15.95 14.76 69.39
N LEU A 111 -15.51 13.91 68.46
CA LEU A 111 -14.94 14.35 67.19
C LEU A 111 -16.05 14.47 66.14
N VAL A 112 -16.06 15.58 65.42
CA VAL A 112 -16.93 15.83 64.28
C VAL A 112 -16.07 15.90 63.03
N ILE A 113 -16.31 15.00 62.09
CA ILE A 113 -15.70 14.98 60.77
C ILE A 113 -16.69 15.65 59.81
N ASP A 114 -16.42 16.88 59.42
CA ASP A 114 -17.16 17.58 58.37
C ASP A 114 -16.50 17.26 57.02
N VAL A 115 -17.24 16.68 56.08
CA VAL A 115 -16.74 16.31 54.74
C VAL A 115 -17.62 16.91 53.64
N THR A 116 -16.99 17.45 52.59
CA THR A 116 -17.70 17.97 51.41
C THR A 116 -17.58 16.98 50.25
N PRO A 117 -18.66 16.29 49.83
CA PRO A 117 -18.59 15.30 48.75
C PRO A 117 -18.40 15.93 47.37
N GLU A 118 -17.44 15.42 46.59
CA GLU A 118 -17.25 15.79 45.18
C GLU A 118 -18.48 15.40 44.33
N PRO A 119 -18.98 16.27 43.44
CA PRO A 119 -20.17 15.98 42.66
C PRO A 119 -19.94 14.85 41.64
N THR A 120 -20.96 14.01 41.47
CA THR A 120 -20.87 12.82 40.60
C THR A 120 -21.04 13.18 39.13
N LEU A 121 -20.10 12.74 38.28
CA LEU A 121 -20.11 12.97 36.84
C LEU A 121 -21.25 12.18 36.16
N THR A 122 -22.29 12.88 35.73
CA THR A 122 -23.46 12.28 35.07
C THR A 122 -23.21 12.03 33.58
N ALA A 123 -22.49 12.94 32.93
CA ALA A 123 -21.98 12.81 31.56
C ALA A 123 -20.95 13.92 31.29
N TYR A 124 -20.03 13.69 30.35
CA TYR A 124 -19.30 14.77 29.69
C TYR A 124 -19.67 14.83 28.19
N LYS A 125 -19.47 15.99 27.57
CA LYS A 125 -19.59 16.20 26.12
C LYS A 125 -18.39 16.99 25.61
N LEU A 126 -17.91 16.63 24.42
CA LEU A 126 -16.92 17.39 23.66
C LEU A 126 -17.65 18.17 22.55
N GLN A 127 -17.27 19.42 22.31
CA GLN A 127 -17.84 20.31 21.28
C GLN A 127 -16.73 21.10 20.58
N GLY A 128 -16.94 21.47 19.30
CA GLY A 128 -15.92 22.08 18.43
C GLY A 128 -15.03 21.07 17.69
N ILE A 129 -15.23 19.78 17.96
CA ILE A 129 -14.46 18.66 17.42
C ILE A 129 -15.31 17.79 16.48
N ASP A 130 -14.65 17.13 15.54
CA ASP A 130 -15.30 16.33 14.51
C ASP A 130 -15.61 14.91 15.04
N ASP A 131 -16.18 14.05 14.20
CA ASP A 131 -16.77 12.79 14.67
C ASP A 131 -15.73 11.70 14.96
N GLY A 132 -14.57 11.69 14.27
CA GLY A 132 -13.49 10.72 14.44
C GLY A 132 -12.65 10.99 15.70
N ASP A 133 -12.07 12.18 15.79
CA ASP A 133 -11.31 12.70 16.93
C ASP A 133 -12.11 12.60 18.25
N ARG A 134 -13.44 12.65 18.20
CA ARG A 134 -14.33 12.40 19.35
C ARG A 134 -14.41 10.94 19.79
N GLU A 135 -14.19 9.96 18.90
CA GLU A 135 -14.06 8.55 19.28
C GLU A 135 -12.70 8.31 19.96
N ASP A 136 -11.61 8.89 19.46
CA ASP A 136 -10.27 8.67 19.99
C ASP A 136 -10.02 9.42 21.31
N LEU A 137 -10.46 10.67 21.42
CA LEU A 137 -10.43 11.41 22.69
C LEU A 137 -11.24 10.71 23.79
N LYS A 138 -12.35 10.01 23.49
CA LYS A 138 -13.06 9.19 24.49
C LYS A 138 -12.23 8.02 25.03
N LYS A 139 -11.34 7.43 24.20
CA LYS A 139 -10.46 6.33 24.61
C LYS A 139 -9.37 6.82 25.57
N GLN A 140 -8.88 8.05 25.35
CA GLN A 140 -7.78 8.64 26.13
C GLN A 140 -8.24 9.37 27.42
N ILE A 141 -9.40 10.03 27.40
CA ILE A 141 -9.87 10.86 28.53
C ILE A 141 -10.32 9.98 29.72
N PRO A 142 -9.71 10.09 30.91
CA PRO A 142 -9.97 9.20 32.05
C PRO A 142 -11.23 9.60 32.86
N LEU A 143 -12.29 10.08 32.20
CA LEU A 143 -13.54 10.54 32.84
C LEU A 143 -14.65 9.49 32.71
N LEU A 144 -14.87 8.72 33.78
CA LEU A 144 -15.90 7.68 33.82
C LEU A 144 -17.25 8.22 34.31
N LYS A 145 -18.34 7.86 33.62
CA LYS A 145 -19.70 8.15 34.07
C LYS A 145 -19.96 7.49 35.43
N GLY A 146 -20.40 8.27 36.42
CA GLY A 146 -20.61 7.82 37.80
C GLY A 146 -19.42 8.01 38.74
N SER A 147 -18.27 8.52 38.24
CA SER A 147 -17.12 8.84 39.11
C SER A 147 -17.21 10.27 39.71
N PRO A 148 -16.46 10.57 40.80
CA PRO A 148 -16.32 11.92 41.33
C PRO A 148 -15.66 12.88 40.31
N ALA A 149 -16.24 14.05 40.10
CA ALA A 149 -15.80 15.00 39.07
C ALA A 149 -14.80 16.04 39.60
N ARG A 150 -13.63 15.56 40.05
CA ARG A 150 -12.59 16.36 40.71
C ARG A 150 -11.95 17.39 39.77
N PRO A 151 -11.57 18.60 40.25
CA PRO A 151 -10.91 19.62 39.43
C PRO A 151 -9.66 19.12 38.70
N SER A 152 -8.85 18.28 39.34
CA SER A 152 -7.63 17.71 38.75
C SER A 152 -7.89 16.76 37.58
N ASP A 153 -8.99 16.00 37.60
CA ASP A 153 -9.36 15.11 36.50
C ASP A 153 -9.93 15.91 35.31
N VAL A 154 -10.63 17.00 35.59
CA VAL A 154 -11.07 17.97 34.56
C VAL A 154 -9.88 18.64 33.88
N GLU A 155 -8.88 19.08 34.65
CA GLU A 155 -7.68 19.72 34.09
C GLU A 155 -6.82 18.72 33.30
N ARG A 156 -6.67 17.48 33.81
CA ARG A 156 -6.03 16.40 33.06
C ARG A 156 -6.76 16.10 31.74
N ALA A 157 -8.09 16.09 31.74
CA ALA A 157 -8.88 15.91 30.52
C ALA A 157 -8.69 17.07 29.53
N LYS A 158 -8.63 18.33 29.99
CA LYS A 158 -8.25 19.46 29.10
C LYS A 158 -6.86 19.25 28.50
N GLN A 159 -5.87 18.86 29.30
CA GLN A 159 -4.49 18.72 28.82
C GLN A 159 -4.36 17.58 27.81
N ILE A 160 -5.09 16.47 27.99
CA ILE A 160 -5.18 15.40 26.98
C ILE A 160 -5.75 15.93 25.66
N ILE A 161 -6.86 16.68 25.70
CA ILE A 161 -7.46 17.28 24.51
C ILE A 161 -6.50 18.29 23.85
N LYS A 162 -5.80 19.11 24.62
CA LYS A 162 -4.81 20.07 24.10
C LYS A 162 -3.59 19.39 23.48
N ASN A 163 -3.09 18.31 24.09
CA ASN A 163 -1.99 17.52 23.53
C ASN A 163 -2.43 16.88 22.22
N PHE A 164 -3.51 16.10 22.20
CA PHE A 164 -4.06 15.46 21.01
C PHE A 164 -4.09 16.41 19.79
N TYR A 165 -4.68 17.61 19.96
CA TYR A 165 -4.74 18.58 18.86
C TYR A 165 -3.41 19.28 18.55
N LYS A 166 -2.53 19.46 19.53
CA LYS A 166 -1.16 19.92 19.29
C LYS A 166 -0.38 18.90 18.44
N ASP A 167 -0.59 17.62 18.69
CA ASP A 167 0.08 16.52 17.99
C ASP A 167 -0.49 16.37 16.55
N GLU A 168 -1.76 16.77 16.31
CA GLU A 168 -2.36 17.03 14.99
C GLU A 168 -1.96 18.39 14.34
N GLY A 169 -1.06 19.18 14.94
CA GLY A 169 -0.56 20.45 14.41
C GLY A 169 -1.30 21.73 14.83
N TYR A 170 -2.42 21.62 15.56
CA TYR A 170 -3.19 22.76 16.09
C TYR A 170 -2.60 23.28 17.41
N LEU A 171 -1.34 23.73 17.39
CA LEU A 171 -0.56 24.05 18.61
C LEU A 171 -1.16 25.16 19.50
N ARG A 172 -2.08 25.97 18.96
CA ARG A 172 -2.80 27.06 19.66
C ARG A 172 -4.15 26.64 20.27
N THR A 173 -4.49 25.35 20.26
CA THR A 173 -5.78 24.85 20.76
C THR A 173 -6.12 25.29 22.19
N ASP A 174 -7.32 25.85 22.37
CA ASP A 174 -7.89 26.11 23.69
C ASP A 174 -9.07 25.21 24.03
N VAL A 175 -9.25 24.94 25.32
CA VAL A 175 -10.26 24.01 25.84
C VAL A 175 -10.92 24.62 27.08
N SER A 176 -12.07 25.27 26.86
CA SER A 176 -12.89 25.81 27.93
C SER A 176 -13.86 24.74 28.46
N VAL A 177 -14.08 24.69 29.78
CA VAL A 177 -14.97 23.69 30.40
C VAL A 177 -16.13 24.38 31.11
N GLN A 178 -17.34 24.13 30.65
CA GLN A 178 -18.56 24.54 31.34
C GLN A 178 -18.97 23.43 32.33
N ARG A 179 -19.07 23.78 33.62
CA ARG A 179 -19.50 22.89 34.70
C ARG A 179 -20.96 23.20 35.04
N THR A 180 -21.89 22.31 34.72
CA THR A 180 -23.31 22.46 35.07
C THR A 180 -23.65 21.51 36.22
N SER A 181 -23.77 22.04 37.43
CA SER A 181 -24.23 21.28 38.60
C SER A 181 -25.76 21.20 38.62
N THR A 182 -26.30 20.06 39.04
CA THR A 182 -27.72 19.83 39.34
C THR A 182 -27.92 19.56 40.84
N GLN A 183 -29.16 19.70 41.31
CA GLN A 183 -29.51 19.75 42.74
C GLN A 183 -29.02 18.52 43.55
N ASP A 184 -28.98 17.32 42.95
CA ASP A 184 -28.58 16.06 43.60
C ASP A 184 -27.05 15.89 43.82
N ASN A 185 -26.28 16.97 43.99
CA ASN A 185 -24.80 16.98 43.93
C ASN A 185 -24.23 16.23 42.69
N ARG A 186 -24.86 16.43 41.54
CA ARG A 186 -24.48 15.82 40.26
C ARG A 186 -23.95 16.89 39.32
N VAL A 187 -23.08 16.51 38.38
CA VAL A 187 -22.50 17.46 37.42
C VAL A 187 -22.47 16.92 36.00
N ARG A 188 -22.67 17.82 35.04
CA ARG A 188 -22.39 17.64 33.62
C ARG A 188 -21.22 18.55 33.23
N LEU A 189 -20.28 18.00 32.44
CA LEU A 189 -19.15 18.76 31.90
C LEU A 189 -19.34 18.94 30.38
N VAL A 190 -19.08 20.14 29.88
CA VAL A 190 -18.99 20.40 28.44
C VAL A 190 -17.63 21.02 28.14
N PHE A 191 -16.78 20.27 27.45
CA PHE A 191 -15.50 20.74 26.94
C PHE A 191 -15.77 21.36 25.56
N ASN A 192 -15.61 22.68 25.45
CA ASN A 192 -15.66 23.39 24.18
C ASN A 192 -14.22 23.61 23.73
N VAL A 193 -13.85 22.93 22.66
CA VAL A 193 -12.53 22.98 22.02
C VAL A 193 -12.57 24.05 20.94
N ASP A 194 -11.61 24.95 20.97
CA ASP A 194 -11.32 25.89 19.90
C ASP A 194 -9.93 25.54 19.35
N ARG A 195 -9.90 24.85 18.21
CA ARG A 195 -8.68 24.38 17.54
C ARG A 195 -7.75 25.54 17.14
N LYS A 196 -8.28 26.76 16.99
CA LYS A 196 -7.62 27.89 16.30
C LYS A 196 -7.22 27.54 14.87
N GLU A 197 -6.47 28.44 14.24
CA GLU A 197 -5.93 28.25 12.91
C GLU A 197 -4.78 27.23 12.94
N GLU A 198 -4.71 26.43 11.88
CA GLU A 198 -3.66 25.45 11.60
C GLU A 198 -2.32 26.17 11.40
N ILE A 199 -1.23 25.68 12.01
CA ILE A 199 0.06 26.39 12.03
C ILE A 199 1.06 25.69 11.13
N GLU A 200 1.26 26.26 9.95
CA GLU A 200 2.20 25.78 8.94
C GLU A 200 3.64 26.22 9.22
N VAL A 201 4.60 25.54 8.57
CA VAL A 201 6.01 25.95 8.58
C VAL A 201 6.23 27.05 7.54
N GLU A 202 6.57 28.26 7.99
CA GLU A 202 6.90 29.39 7.09
C GLU A 202 8.33 29.30 6.54
N ARG A 203 9.28 28.82 7.37
CA ARG A 203 10.70 28.74 7.00
C ARG A 203 11.42 27.64 7.78
N ILE A 204 12.25 26.89 7.06
CA ILE A 204 13.28 26.02 7.63
C ILE A 204 14.63 26.61 7.26
N ARG A 205 15.51 26.81 8.25
CA ARG A 205 16.87 27.33 8.08
C ARG A 205 17.88 26.37 8.68
N PHE A 206 18.92 26.06 7.92
CA PHE A 206 20.09 25.33 8.40
C PHE A 206 21.22 26.30 8.76
N LEU A 207 22.11 25.85 9.66
CA LEU A 207 23.22 26.63 10.21
C LEU A 207 24.42 25.73 10.43
N GLY A 208 25.58 26.09 9.86
CA GLY A 208 26.80 25.28 9.95
C GLY A 208 26.90 24.18 8.88
N ASN A 209 26.03 24.24 7.87
CA ASN A 209 26.19 23.61 6.57
C ASN A 209 27.06 24.50 5.67
N GLU A 210 28.13 23.93 5.10
CA GLU A 210 29.04 24.56 4.13
C GLU A 210 29.17 23.73 2.84
N ARG A 211 28.76 22.45 2.86
CA ARG A 211 28.83 21.50 1.73
C ARG A 211 27.51 21.33 0.99
N PHE A 212 26.39 21.36 1.72
CA PHE A 212 25.03 21.31 1.17
C PHE A 212 24.29 22.62 1.43
N ASP A 213 23.46 23.07 0.48
CA ASP A 213 22.65 24.27 0.69
C ASP A 213 21.34 23.96 1.44
N ASP A 214 20.72 24.98 2.04
CA ASP A 214 19.46 24.81 2.77
C ASP A 214 18.35 24.18 1.89
N GLY A 215 18.42 24.32 0.57
CA GLY A 215 17.54 23.68 -0.41
C GLY A 215 17.76 22.17 -0.51
N ASP A 216 19.01 21.71 -0.56
CA ASP A 216 19.36 20.28 -0.53
C ASP A 216 18.85 19.63 0.77
N LEU A 217 19.14 20.27 1.91
CA LEU A 217 18.76 19.76 3.23
C LEU A 217 17.23 19.75 3.46
N ARG A 218 16.50 20.77 2.98
CA ARG A 218 15.02 20.75 2.91
C ARG A 218 14.49 19.76 1.86
N GLY A 219 15.32 19.29 0.94
CA GLY A 219 14.99 18.28 -0.06
C GLY A 219 14.97 16.86 0.51
N ALA A 220 15.80 16.59 1.52
CA ALA A 220 15.82 15.33 2.26
C ALA A 220 14.62 15.15 3.21
N MET A 221 13.97 16.24 3.64
CA MET A 221 12.80 16.19 4.52
C MET A 221 11.55 15.73 3.75
N GLU A 222 10.98 14.60 4.14
CA GLU A 222 9.83 13.97 3.47
C GLU A 222 8.48 14.51 3.94
N GLU A 223 8.33 14.91 5.21
CA GLU A 223 7.04 15.36 5.77
C GLU A 223 7.06 16.85 6.18
N THR A 224 8.16 17.37 6.71
CA THR A 224 8.27 18.76 7.20
C THR A 224 8.78 19.71 6.13
N ARG A 225 7.90 20.53 5.55
CA ARG A 225 8.26 21.45 4.47
C ARG A 225 7.63 22.84 4.58
N GLU A 226 8.32 23.81 4.00
CA GLU A 226 7.85 25.21 3.92
C GLU A 226 6.60 25.36 3.04
N ASN A 227 5.62 26.15 3.49
CA ASN A 227 4.55 26.60 2.60
C ASN A 227 5.13 27.52 1.50
N ARG A 228 4.80 27.24 0.23
CA ARG A 228 5.25 27.98 -0.94
C ARG A 228 4.12 28.14 -1.96
N TRP A 229 3.90 29.37 -2.41
CA TRP A 229 2.76 29.83 -3.25
C TRP A 229 2.48 29.05 -4.56
N TRP A 230 3.40 28.21 -5.01
CA TRP A 230 3.26 27.37 -6.21
C TRP A 230 2.85 25.92 -5.92
N ARG A 231 2.77 25.51 -4.65
CA ARG A 231 2.19 24.23 -4.20
C ARG A 231 0.68 24.42 -4.04
N ILE A 232 -0.09 23.90 -4.99
CA ILE A 232 -1.56 24.08 -5.09
C ILE A 232 -2.34 23.05 -4.25
N TRP A 233 -1.65 22.07 -3.67
CA TRP A 233 -2.20 21.09 -2.72
C TRP A 233 -1.87 21.52 -1.29
N LYS A 234 -2.69 21.11 -0.32
CA LYS A 234 -2.71 21.59 1.07
C LYS A 234 -1.29 21.67 1.69
N GLY A 235 -1.02 22.72 2.45
CA GLY A 235 0.20 22.82 3.26
C GLY A 235 0.38 21.61 4.17
N GLU A 236 1.63 21.19 4.31
CA GLU A 236 2.02 20.01 5.09
C GLU A 236 2.04 20.37 6.58
N GLN A 237 1.37 19.56 7.41
CA GLN A 237 1.16 19.84 8.83
C GLN A 237 2.45 19.65 9.63
N PHE A 238 2.82 20.62 10.46
CA PHE A 238 3.93 20.41 11.40
C PHE A 238 3.51 19.40 12.48
N LYS A 239 4.05 18.18 12.38
CA LYS A 239 3.98 17.13 13.40
C LYS A 239 5.37 16.98 14.01
N ARG A 240 5.47 16.90 15.34
CA ARG A 240 6.79 16.85 15.99
C ARG A 240 7.53 15.54 15.67
N ASP A 241 6.82 14.42 15.69
CA ASP A 241 7.37 13.09 15.50
C ASP A 241 7.99 12.97 14.09
N ALA A 242 7.23 13.29 13.04
CA ALA A 242 7.70 13.29 11.66
C ALA A 242 8.85 14.29 11.40
N TYR A 243 8.90 15.40 12.14
CA TYR A 243 10.05 16.31 12.11
C TYR A 243 11.31 15.73 12.77
N GLU A 244 11.17 14.89 13.80
CA GLU A 244 12.30 14.18 14.39
C GLU A 244 12.81 13.09 13.42
N ASP A 245 11.90 12.37 12.74
CA ASP A 245 12.26 11.45 11.65
C ASP A 245 12.98 12.19 10.48
N ASP A 246 12.49 13.36 10.07
CA ASP A 246 13.12 14.19 9.03
C ASP A 246 14.53 14.69 9.40
N LEU A 247 14.84 14.86 10.69
CA LEU A 247 16.18 15.25 11.13
C LEU A 247 17.20 14.11 10.96
N ASP A 248 16.77 12.86 11.14
CA ASP A 248 17.61 11.69 10.85
C ASP A 248 17.80 11.52 9.34
N LEU A 249 16.77 11.75 8.51
CA LEU A 249 16.91 11.80 7.04
C LEU A 249 17.92 12.86 6.57
N VAL A 250 17.98 14.02 7.24
CA VAL A 250 19.01 15.04 6.98
C VAL A 250 20.41 14.52 7.30
N ILE A 251 20.61 13.79 8.40
CA ILE A 251 21.92 13.19 8.75
C ILE A 251 22.28 12.03 7.82
N ASP A 252 21.31 11.25 7.36
CA ASP A 252 21.55 10.18 6.40
C ASP A 252 21.95 10.71 5.02
N LEU A 253 21.46 11.87 4.58
CA LEU A 253 21.98 12.56 3.37
C LEU A 253 23.48 12.88 3.51
N TYR A 254 23.93 13.31 4.69
CA TYR A 254 25.36 13.54 4.96
C TYR A 254 26.15 12.21 4.94
N ARG A 255 25.65 11.17 5.60
CA ARG A 255 26.27 9.83 5.64
C ARG A 255 26.33 9.17 4.26
N GLU A 256 25.39 9.45 3.39
CA GLU A 256 25.35 8.98 1.99
C GLU A 256 26.50 9.58 1.15
N HIS A 257 27.09 10.69 1.60
CA HIS A 257 28.15 11.44 0.90
C HIS A 257 29.50 11.47 1.65
N GLY A 258 29.73 10.57 2.61
CA GLY A 258 31.03 10.41 3.29
C GLY A 258 31.22 11.19 4.59
N TYR A 259 30.22 11.95 5.06
CA TYR A 259 30.34 12.76 6.27
C TYR A 259 29.96 11.94 7.52
N TYR A 260 30.86 11.07 7.96
CA TYR A 260 30.64 10.17 9.12
C TYR A 260 30.39 10.93 10.43
N ASP A 261 31.08 12.06 10.63
CA ASP A 261 30.96 12.93 11.81
C ASP A 261 29.70 13.84 11.81
N ALA A 262 28.79 13.66 10.86
CA ALA A 262 27.62 14.52 10.72
C ALA A 262 26.65 14.37 11.90
N GLN A 263 26.27 15.49 12.51
CA GLN A 263 25.29 15.50 13.62
C GLN A 263 24.47 16.79 13.70
N ILE A 264 23.23 16.66 14.19
CA ILE A 264 22.41 17.79 14.64
C ILE A 264 23.00 18.27 15.98
N VAL A 265 23.57 19.48 15.99
CA VAL A 265 24.15 20.11 17.19
C VAL A 265 23.05 20.71 18.08
N ARG A 266 21.95 21.14 17.48
CA ARG A 266 20.70 21.55 18.14
C ARG A 266 19.62 21.83 17.08
N ASP A 267 18.36 21.64 17.43
CA ASP A 267 17.22 22.25 16.74
C ASP A 267 16.62 23.41 17.55
N SER A 268 15.72 24.17 16.93
CA SER A 268 14.82 25.08 17.61
C SER A 268 13.60 25.40 16.75
N VAL A 269 12.40 25.15 17.30
CA VAL A 269 11.11 25.46 16.66
C VAL A 269 10.45 26.60 17.43
N TYR A 270 10.06 27.67 16.73
CA TYR A 270 9.55 28.91 17.34
C TYR A 270 8.44 29.56 16.50
N TYR A 271 7.56 30.34 17.14
CA TYR A 271 6.50 31.07 16.45
C TYR A 271 7.04 32.36 15.81
N MET A 272 6.76 32.57 14.52
CA MET A 272 7.03 33.79 13.76
C MET A 272 5.93 34.84 14.00
N GLY A 273 5.70 35.20 15.27
CA GLY A 273 4.57 36.04 15.66
C GLY A 273 3.24 35.33 15.40
N ASP A 274 2.34 35.96 14.64
CA ASP A 274 1.01 35.42 14.39
C ASP A 274 0.95 34.41 13.23
N GLY A 275 1.87 34.47 12.26
CA GLY A 275 1.75 33.80 10.95
C GLY A 275 1.98 32.28 10.92
N GLY A 276 3.09 31.80 11.50
CA GLY A 276 3.41 30.37 11.46
C GLY A 276 4.64 29.96 12.29
N LEU A 277 5.23 28.82 11.95
CA LEU A 277 6.46 28.30 12.57
C LEU A 277 7.73 28.65 11.78
N GLY A 278 8.77 29.03 12.53
CA GLY A 278 10.16 29.00 12.10
C GLY A 278 10.88 27.81 12.70
N ILE A 279 11.68 27.14 11.88
CA ILE A 279 12.58 26.05 12.30
C ILE A 279 14.02 26.48 11.99
N ASP A 280 14.87 26.45 13.01
CA ASP A 280 16.30 26.72 12.91
C ASP A 280 17.08 25.48 13.39
N VAL A 281 17.70 24.76 12.45
CA VAL A 281 18.52 23.56 12.70
C VAL A 281 19.99 23.94 12.63
N LYS A 282 20.80 23.55 13.61
CA LYS A 282 22.26 23.67 13.54
C LYS A 282 22.88 22.29 13.32
N VAL A 283 23.65 22.15 12.24
CA VAL A 283 24.41 20.96 11.88
C VAL A 283 25.89 21.16 12.22
N ARG A 284 26.62 20.06 12.39
CA ARG A 284 28.08 19.96 12.21
C ARG A 284 28.28 18.88 11.15
N GLU A 285 28.79 19.24 9.98
CA GLU A 285 28.99 18.30 8.87
C GLU A 285 30.12 17.30 9.17
N GLY A 286 31.25 17.80 9.69
CA GLY A 286 32.46 17.00 9.84
C GLY A 286 33.27 16.93 8.54
N ASP A 287 34.31 16.11 8.53
CA ASP A 287 35.12 15.86 7.34
C ASP A 287 34.50 14.76 6.46
N GLN A 288 34.86 14.76 5.17
CA GLN A 288 34.45 13.74 4.22
C GLN A 288 35.48 12.62 4.19
N TYR A 289 35.04 11.37 4.35
CA TYR A 289 35.90 10.21 4.43
C TYR A 289 35.74 9.22 3.27
N TYR A 290 36.79 8.45 3.03
CA TYR A 290 36.90 7.37 2.04
C TYR A 290 37.14 6.03 2.73
N VAL A 291 36.63 4.95 2.14
CA VAL A 291 36.86 3.57 2.62
C VAL A 291 38.28 3.14 2.29
N ARG A 292 39.11 2.86 3.30
CA ARG A 292 40.50 2.42 3.11
C ARG A 292 40.61 0.89 3.05
N GLU A 293 39.95 0.21 3.97
CA GLU A 293 40.10 -1.22 4.24
C GLU A 293 38.79 -1.77 4.83
N VAL A 294 38.37 -2.97 4.42
CA VAL A 294 37.14 -3.63 4.90
C VAL A 294 37.45 -5.06 5.32
N ASP A 295 37.59 -5.25 6.63
CA ASP A 295 37.91 -6.54 7.25
C ASP A 295 36.66 -7.29 7.71
N TRP A 296 36.76 -8.61 7.78
CA TRP A 296 35.72 -9.49 8.33
C TRP A 296 36.33 -10.38 9.42
N GLU A 297 35.68 -10.41 10.59
CA GLU A 297 36.03 -11.32 11.69
C GLU A 297 34.85 -12.23 12.04
N GLY A 298 35.13 -13.47 12.43
CA GLY A 298 34.13 -14.43 12.91
C GLY A 298 33.34 -15.20 11.83
N ASN A 299 33.53 -14.89 10.55
CA ASN A 299 32.91 -15.59 9.42
C ASN A 299 33.61 -16.93 9.08
N SER A 300 32.90 -18.05 9.23
CA SER A 300 33.35 -19.40 8.86
C SER A 300 32.49 -20.05 7.77
N VAL A 301 31.25 -19.59 7.59
CA VAL A 301 30.27 -20.10 6.61
C VAL A 301 30.46 -19.52 5.21
N TYR A 302 31.06 -18.33 5.13
CA TYR A 302 31.33 -17.58 3.91
C TYR A 302 32.72 -16.93 3.97
N PRO A 303 33.52 -16.99 2.90
CA PRO A 303 34.77 -16.25 2.82
C PRO A 303 34.50 -14.76 2.59
N ASP A 304 35.39 -13.93 3.12
CA ASP A 304 35.37 -12.45 3.15
C ASP A 304 35.05 -11.84 1.77
N ARG A 305 35.60 -12.45 0.70
CA ARG A 305 35.30 -12.08 -0.68
C ARG A 305 33.79 -12.10 -1.00
N VAL A 306 33.07 -13.15 -0.60
CA VAL A 306 31.63 -13.30 -0.90
C VAL A 306 30.80 -12.33 -0.09
N LEU A 307 31.21 -12.06 1.14
CA LEU A 307 30.58 -11.06 2.01
C LEU A 307 30.79 -9.65 1.44
N SER A 308 32.00 -9.33 1.01
CA SER A 308 32.36 -8.06 0.37
C SER A 308 31.69 -7.86 -1.00
N GLU A 309 31.61 -8.91 -1.83
CA GLU A 309 30.92 -8.88 -3.13
C GLU A 309 29.40 -8.68 -2.98
N GLN A 310 28.81 -9.08 -1.84
CA GLN A 310 27.42 -8.78 -1.47
C GLN A 310 27.26 -7.41 -0.77
N LEU A 311 28.25 -6.97 0.01
CA LEU A 311 28.29 -5.68 0.69
C LEU A 311 28.39 -4.51 -0.31
N GLY A 312 29.03 -4.75 -1.46
CA GLY A 312 29.10 -3.80 -2.58
C GLY A 312 30.00 -2.58 -2.35
N LEU A 313 30.74 -2.54 -1.24
CA LEU A 313 31.72 -1.47 -0.96
C LEU A 313 33.07 -1.75 -1.63
N THR A 314 33.73 -0.68 -2.07
CA THR A 314 35.02 -0.71 -2.78
C THR A 314 36.08 0.14 -2.06
N GLU A 315 37.28 -0.40 -1.91
CA GLU A 315 38.46 0.36 -1.45
C GLU A 315 38.69 1.62 -2.31
N GLY A 316 38.86 2.77 -1.65
CA GLY A 316 39.11 4.08 -2.27
C GLY A 316 37.86 4.86 -2.69
N GLU A 317 36.64 4.35 -2.44
CA GLU A 317 35.41 5.10 -2.70
C GLU A 317 34.98 5.96 -1.49
N VAL A 318 34.08 6.93 -1.72
CA VAL A 318 33.52 7.77 -0.65
C VAL A 318 32.67 6.90 0.27
N TYR A 319 32.88 7.00 1.59
CA TYR A 319 32.10 6.26 2.57
C TYR A 319 30.60 6.54 2.42
N ASN A 320 29.77 5.50 2.43
CA ASN A 320 28.31 5.65 2.38
C ASN A 320 27.68 4.81 3.50
N GLY A 321 27.44 5.43 4.66
CA GLY A 321 26.94 4.74 5.85
C GLY A 321 25.55 4.14 5.66
N LYS A 322 24.70 4.81 4.88
CA LYS A 322 23.36 4.34 4.52
C LYS A 322 23.42 3.12 3.61
N ALA A 323 24.21 3.17 2.54
CA ALA A 323 24.41 2.01 1.66
C ALA A 323 25.09 0.84 2.38
N LEU A 324 26.00 1.10 3.33
CA LEU A 324 26.57 0.11 4.22
C LEU A 324 25.47 -0.62 5.03
N ASP A 325 24.61 0.11 5.74
CA ASP A 325 23.54 -0.49 6.54
C ASP A 325 22.49 -1.19 5.66
N GLU A 326 22.11 -0.60 4.51
CA GLU A 326 21.22 -1.22 3.53
C GLU A 326 21.79 -2.53 2.96
N ASN A 327 23.10 -2.60 2.71
CA ASN A 327 23.76 -3.80 2.19
C ASN A 327 24.15 -4.81 3.29
N LEU A 328 24.24 -4.43 4.56
CA LEU A 328 24.37 -5.35 5.69
C LEU A 328 23.03 -6.00 6.06
N TYR A 329 22.04 -5.17 6.41
CA TYR A 329 20.77 -5.60 7.01
C TYR A 329 19.69 -5.87 5.96
N GLY A 330 19.80 -5.29 4.76
CA GLY A 330 18.94 -5.54 3.60
C GLY A 330 17.70 -4.66 3.52
N SER A 331 17.69 -3.68 2.61
CA SER A 331 16.55 -2.77 2.40
C SER A 331 15.44 -3.38 1.54
N GLY A 332 14.23 -3.49 2.11
CA GLY A 332 12.98 -3.82 1.41
C GLY A 332 12.96 -5.16 0.66
N ARG A 333 13.49 -5.18 -0.57
CA ARG A 333 13.59 -6.36 -1.45
C ARG A 333 15.03 -6.85 -1.70
N GLN A 334 16.04 -6.09 -1.27
CA GLN A 334 17.44 -6.48 -1.39
C GLN A 334 17.85 -7.31 -0.17
N SER A 335 18.39 -8.51 -0.42
CA SER A 335 19.03 -9.29 0.62
C SER A 335 20.40 -8.67 0.94
N GLY A 336 20.54 -8.09 2.13
CA GLY A 336 21.85 -7.71 2.64
C GLY A 336 22.70 -8.94 2.97
N VAL A 337 23.92 -8.72 3.45
CA VAL A 337 24.86 -9.78 3.87
C VAL A 337 24.22 -10.75 4.87
N LEU A 338 23.43 -10.24 5.83
CA LEU A 338 22.69 -11.09 6.78
C LEU A 338 21.64 -12.00 6.11
N GLY A 339 21.14 -11.63 4.93
CA GLY A 339 20.27 -12.49 4.12
C GLY A 339 20.95 -13.79 3.71
N LEU A 340 22.24 -13.74 3.34
CA LEU A 340 23.03 -14.92 2.97
C LEU A 340 23.15 -15.92 4.14
N TYR A 341 23.18 -15.42 5.37
CA TYR A 341 23.21 -16.21 6.59
C TYR A 341 21.83 -16.80 6.92
N MET A 342 20.82 -15.93 6.99
CA MET A 342 19.45 -16.34 7.31
C MET A 342 18.91 -17.37 6.31
N ASP A 343 19.26 -17.30 5.02
CA ASP A 343 18.87 -18.27 3.99
C ASP A 343 19.61 -19.62 4.02
N ARG A 344 20.58 -19.79 4.93
CA ARG A 344 21.18 -21.09 5.25
C ARG A 344 20.66 -21.70 6.56
N GLY A 345 19.72 -21.01 7.23
CA GLY A 345 19.15 -21.36 8.52
C GLY A 345 19.73 -20.58 9.70
N TYR A 346 20.73 -19.69 9.51
CA TYR A 346 21.31 -18.90 10.58
C TYR A 346 20.42 -17.70 10.94
N MET A 347 19.24 -17.99 11.51
CA MET A 347 18.21 -17.00 11.86
C MET A 347 18.74 -15.93 12.82
N ARG A 348 19.62 -16.30 13.73
CA ARG A 348 20.20 -15.43 14.77
C ARG A 348 21.60 -14.93 14.41
N ALA A 349 21.94 -14.93 13.12
CA ALA A 349 23.15 -14.27 12.65
C ALA A 349 23.09 -12.77 12.91
N ASP A 350 24.22 -12.21 13.33
CA ASP A 350 24.41 -10.81 13.67
C ASP A 350 25.73 -10.33 13.03
N VAL A 351 25.75 -9.09 12.55
CA VAL A 351 26.95 -8.44 12.00
C VAL A 351 26.97 -7.02 12.55
N GLN A 352 28.01 -6.70 13.31
CA GLN A 352 28.22 -5.38 13.87
C GLN A 352 29.35 -4.69 13.11
N PRO A 353 29.08 -3.63 12.34
CA PRO A 353 30.15 -2.81 11.77
C PRO A 353 30.81 -1.99 12.86
N THR A 354 32.14 -2.04 12.90
CA THR A 354 33.02 -1.23 13.75
C THR A 354 33.86 -0.33 12.84
N VAL A 355 33.52 0.95 12.78
CA VAL A 355 34.22 1.96 11.94
C VAL A 355 35.34 2.63 12.75
N ARG A 356 36.54 2.72 12.17
CA ARG A 356 37.73 3.33 12.79
C ARG A 356 38.28 4.45 11.91
N VAL A 357 38.31 5.67 12.45
CA VAL A 357 38.96 6.83 11.82
C VAL A 357 40.47 6.69 11.93
N GLU A 358 41.17 6.78 10.81
CA GLU A 358 42.64 6.77 10.72
C GLU A 358 43.20 8.18 10.45
N GLU A 359 44.53 8.34 10.35
CA GLU A 359 45.14 9.65 10.07
C GLU A 359 44.78 10.15 8.66
N GLY A 360 43.88 11.13 8.57
CA GLY A 360 43.51 11.83 7.35
C GLY A 360 42.01 11.73 7.04
N ASP A 361 41.70 11.45 5.79
CA ASP A 361 40.35 11.29 5.21
C ASP A 361 39.96 9.80 5.03
N SER A 362 40.56 8.91 5.82
CA SER A 362 40.45 7.45 5.67
C SER A 362 39.73 6.77 6.83
N LEU A 363 38.84 5.82 6.50
CA LEU A 363 38.17 4.92 7.45
C LEU A 363 38.54 3.46 7.18
N ASP A 364 38.83 2.72 8.25
CA ASP A 364 38.76 1.26 8.24
C ASP A 364 37.37 0.82 8.73
N ILE A 365 36.86 -0.30 8.20
CA ILE A 365 35.60 -0.89 8.63
C ILE A 365 35.81 -2.36 8.93
N THR A 366 35.75 -2.74 10.21
CA THR A 366 35.82 -4.15 10.64
C THR A 366 34.41 -4.67 10.87
N MET A 367 34.09 -5.82 10.28
CA MET A 367 32.78 -6.47 10.39
C MET A 367 32.84 -7.62 11.41
N ASP A 368 32.34 -7.39 12.61
CA ASP A 368 32.23 -8.39 13.67
C ASP A 368 31.05 -9.34 13.39
N VAL A 369 31.30 -10.49 12.76
CA VAL A 369 30.28 -11.49 12.40
C VAL A 369 30.06 -12.50 13.54
N ARG A 370 28.79 -12.69 13.92
CA ARG A 370 28.34 -13.75 14.83
C ARG A 370 27.34 -14.64 14.10
N GLU A 371 27.84 -15.75 13.55
CA GLU A 371 27.04 -16.61 12.66
C GLU A 371 25.89 -17.32 13.39
N GLY A 372 26.08 -17.67 14.67
CA GLY A 372 25.06 -18.33 15.50
C GLY A 372 24.83 -19.79 15.13
N GLU A 373 23.64 -20.31 15.43
CA GLU A 373 23.24 -21.69 15.12
C GLU A 373 22.24 -21.78 13.96
N ILE A 374 22.18 -22.95 13.33
CA ILE A 374 21.21 -23.26 12.27
C ILE A 374 19.87 -23.64 12.91
N TYR A 375 18.81 -22.98 12.46
CA TYR A 375 17.41 -23.25 12.78
C TYR A 375 16.65 -23.82 11.57
N ASN A 376 15.65 -24.66 11.84
CA ASN A 376 14.65 -25.09 10.86
C ASN A 376 13.33 -24.35 11.08
N PHE A 377 12.40 -24.43 10.13
CA PHE A 377 11.02 -24.04 10.36
C PHE A 377 10.30 -25.09 11.20
N GLY A 378 9.69 -24.66 12.31
CA GLY A 378 8.83 -25.48 13.16
C GLY A 378 7.38 -25.47 12.66
N ASP A 379 6.43 -25.27 13.56
CA ASP A 379 5.01 -25.25 13.24
C ASP A 379 4.61 -23.97 12.49
N ILE A 380 3.95 -24.16 11.34
CA ILE A 380 3.51 -23.06 10.47
C ILE A 380 2.03 -22.77 10.70
N ASN A 381 1.77 -21.77 11.54
CA ASN A 381 0.45 -21.36 12.00
C ASN A 381 -0.14 -20.26 11.11
N ILE A 382 -1.46 -20.31 10.90
CA ILE A 382 -2.21 -19.37 10.06
C ILE A 382 -3.45 -18.94 10.84
N THR A 383 -3.70 -17.63 10.94
CA THR A 383 -4.79 -17.06 11.76
C THR A 383 -5.52 -15.94 11.03
N GLY A 384 -6.80 -15.74 11.33
CA GLY A 384 -7.64 -14.65 10.78
C GLY A 384 -8.37 -14.97 9.46
N ASN A 385 -8.08 -16.12 8.83
CA ASN A 385 -8.77 -16.59 7.62
C ASN A 385 -10.18 -17.15 7.94
N THR A 386 -11.21 -16.32 7.84
CA THR A 386 -12.61 -16.68 8.17
C THR A 386 -13.40 -17.31 7.02
N LYS A 387 -13.01 -17.05 5.76
CA LYS A 387 -13.67 -17.53 4.53
C LYS A 387 -12.74 -18.41 3.70
N THR A 388 -11.46 -18.05 3.65
CA THR A 388 -10.42 -18.71 2.88
C THR A 388 -9.97 -19.96 3.61
N LYS A 389 -10.17 -21.13 3.00
CA LYS A 389 -9.77 -22.41 3.58
C LYS A 389 -8.23 -22.43 3.74
N ASP A 390 -7.73 -22.91 4.88
CA ASP A 390 -6.29 -22.92 5.23
C ASP A 390 -5.36 -23.32 4.08
N TYR A 391 -5.70 -24.40 3.36
CA TYR A 391 -4.89 -24.92 2.25
C TYR A 391 -4.64 -23.91 1.12
N VAL A 392 -5.50 -22.91 0.95
CA VAL A 392 -5.37 -21.84 -0.06
C VAL A 392 -4.26 -20.86 0.28
N ILE A 393 -4.01 -20.67 1.57
CA ILE A 393 -2.89 -19.87 2.11
C ILE A 393 -1.65 -20.75 2.16
N ARG A 394 -1.76 -21.94 2.76
CA ARG A 394 -0.65 -22.87 2.99
C ARG A 394 0.06 -23.30 1.70
N ARG A 395 -0.65 -23.44 0.58
CA ARG A 395 -0.05 -23.74 -0.74
C ARG A 395 0.81 -22.62 -1.32
N GLU A 396 0.61 -21.38 -0.89
CA GLU A 396 1.37 -20.21 -1.35
C GLU A 396 2.58 -19.89 -0.44
N LEU A 397 2.74 -20.60 0.68
CA LEU A 397 3.87 -20.47 1.58
C LEU A 397 5.08 -21.28 1.08
N TYR A 398 6.26 -20.69 1.21
CA TYR A 398 7.57 -21.30 0.99
C TYR A 398 8.23 -21.69 2.33
N THR A 399 7.65 -21.27 3.46
CA THR A 399 8.02 -21.75 4.80
C THR A 399 7.32 -23.09 5.06
N VAL A 400 8.07 -24.19 4.98
CA VAL A 400 7.59 -25.56 5.13
C VAL A 400 8.17 -26.17 6.41
N PRO A 401 7.36 -26.81 7.28
CA PRO A 401 7.88 -27.46 8.50
C PRO A 401 9.00 -28.46 8.19
N GLY A 402 10.09 -28.40 8.95
CA GLY A 402 11.27 -29.25 8.81
C GLY A 402 12.27 -28.84 7.71
N ASP A 403 11.92 -27.91 6.81
CA ASP A 403 12.92 -27.25 5.95
C ASP A 403 13.75 -26.25 6.76
N ARG A 404 14.97 -25.95 6.30
CA ARG A 404 15.83 -24.94 6.93
C ARG A 404 15.17 -23.57 6.92
N PHE A 405 15.36 -22.80 7.99
CA PHE A 405 14.89 -21.42 8.05
C PHE A 405 15.49 -20.59 6.89
N SER A 406 14.69 -19.68 6.34
CA SER A 406 15.10 -18.76 5.27
C SER A 406 14.27 -17.46 5.30
N ARG A 407 14.96 -16.31 5.26
CA ARG A 407 14.35 -14.99 5.13
C ARG A 407 13.71 -14.82 3.75
N SER A 408 14.35 -15.29 2.70
CA SER A 408 13.80 -15.32 1.34
C SER A 408 12.52 -16.14 1.23
N ALA A 409 12.42 -17.28 1.95
CA ALA A 409 11.19 -18.08 1.99
C ALA A 409 10.04 -17.33 2.68
N ILE A 410 10.30 -16.62 3.79
CA ILE A 410 9.31 -15.76 4.45
C ILE A 410 8.89 -14.60 3.52
N GLN A 411 9.85 -13.88 2.95
CA GLN A 411 9.59 -12.74 2.05
C GLN A 411 8.81 -13.16 0.80
N GLU A 412 9.15 -14.29 0.19
CA GLU A 412 8.42 -14.87 -0.94
C GLU A 412 7.00 -15.28 -0.52
N SER A 413 6.81 -15.87 0.65
CA SER A 413 5.49 -16.22 1.20
C SER A 413 4.60 -14.97 1.37
N ILE A 414 5.10 -13.94 2.06
CA ILE A 414 4.42 -12.64 2.21
C ILE A 414 4.08 -12.05 0.83
N ARG A 415 5.01 -12.13 -0.13
CA ARG A 415 4.81 -11.62 -1.50
C ARG A 415 3.76 -12.42 -2.28
N ARG A 416 3.60 -13.72 -2.03
CA ARG A 416 2.54 -14.56 -2.62
C ARG A 416 1.18 -14.25 -2.02
N LEU A 417 1.07 -14.15 -0.70
CA LEU A 417 -0.18 -13.78 -0.02
C LEU A 417 -0.69 -12.40 -0.46
N ASN A 418 0.22 -11.42 -0.58
CA ASN A 418 -0.10 -10.10 -1.15
C ASN A 418 -0.54 -10.14 -2.63
N GLN A 419 -0.20 -11.18 -3.39
CA GLN A 419 -0.60 -11.37 -4.80
C GLN A 419 -1.93 -12.12 -4.98
N LEU A 420 -2.56 -12.57 -3.89
CA LEU A 420 -3.90 -13.18 -3.95
C LEU A 420 -5.02 -12.14 -4.05
N ASP A 421 -4.78 -10.91 -3.56
CA ASP A 421 -5.77 -9.85 -3.31
C ASP A 421 -6.85 -10.23 -2.26
N TYR A 422 -6.62 -11.27 -1.43
CA TYR A 422 -7.55 -11.74 -0.40
C TYR A 422 -7.38 -11.08 0.97
N PHE A 423 -6.18 -10.55 1.25
CA PHE A 423 -5.77 -10.11 2.59
C PHE A 423 -5.35 -8.64 2.60
N SER A 424 -5.44 -7.97 3.75
CA SER A 424 -4.97 -6.59 3.88
C SER A 424 -3.44 -6.54 3.79
N GLN A 425 -2.93 -5.55 3.06
CA GLN A 425 -1.48 -5.36 2.95
C GLN A 425 -0.87 -4.92 4.28
N GLU A 426 -1.70 -4.37 5.17
CA GLU A 426 -1.32 -3.87 6.50
C GLU A 426 -1.04 -5.03 7.46
N SER A 427 -1.93 -6.04 7.53
CA SER A 427 -1.68 -7.25 8.33
C SER A 427 -0.46 -8.05 7.81
N LEU A 428 -0.16 -7.96 6.51
CA LEU A 428 0.99 -8.64 5.90
C LEU A 428 2.29 -7.82 5.94
N SER A 429 2.25 -6.51 6.18
CA SER A 429 3.45 -5.65 6.13
C SER A 429 4.39 -5.80 7.32
N GLY A 430 3.89 -6.24 8.48
CA GLY A 430 4.73 -6.55 9.64
C GLY A 430 5.51 -7.88 9.52
N GLY A 431 5.18 -8.71 8.52
CA GLY A 431 5.64 -10.09 8.45
C GLY A 431 4.89 -11.02 9.43
N PRO A 432 5.22 -12.32 9.46
CA PRO A 432 4.71 -13.23 10.47
C PRO A 432 5.38 -12.99 11.84
N ASP A 433 4.68 -13.33 12.91
CA ASP A 433 5.30 -13.50 14.23
C ASP A 433 6.15 -14.80 14.23
N ILE A 434 7.29 -14.79 14.92
CA ILE A 434 8.24 -15.92 14.93
C ILE A 434 8.65 -16.26 16.35
N SER A 435 8.21 -17.42 16.84
CA SER A 435 8.63 -18.00 18.12
C SER A 435 9.78 -18.96 17.88
N VAL A 436 10.82 -18.91 18.72
CA VAL A 436 12.06 -19.70 18.54
C VAL A 436 12.24 -20.65 19.71
N ASP A 437 12.14 -21.95 19.43
CA ASP A 437 12.56 -22.99 20.36
C ASP A 437 14.09 -23.12 20.32
N GLN A 438 14.73 -23.06 21.49
CA GLN A 438 16.19 -23.10 21.63
C GLN A 438 16.73 -24.49 21.99
N GLU A 439 15.86 -25.45 22.34
CA GLU A 439 16.23 -26.84 22.63
C GLU A 439 16.15 -27.68 21.34
N GLU A 440 15.05 -27.61 20.59
CA GLU A 440 14.86 -28.32 19.30
C GLU A 440 15.46 -27.57 18.10
N LYS A 441 15.74 -26.27 18.26
CA LYS A 441 16.28 -25.36 17.21
C LYS A 441 15.33 -25.18 16.03
N GLU A 442 14.06 -25.00 16.35
CA GLU A 442 13.00 -24.72 15.39
C GLU A 442 12.43 -23.31 15.58
N ALA A 443 11.98 -22.71 14.48
CA ALA A 443 11.33 -21.41 14.44
C ALA A 443 9.88 -21.58 13.96
N ASP A 444 8.93 -21.50 14.89
CA ASP A 444 7.50 -21.51 14.61
C ASP A 444 7.10 -20.18 13.96
N VAL A 445 6.35 -20.24 12.87
CA VAL A 445 5.99 -19.04 12.08
C VAL A 445 4.48 -18.87 12.06
N SER A 446 4.00 -17.76 12.63
CA SER A 446 2.58 -17.44 12.76
C SER A 446 2.17 -16.32 11.81
N TYR A 447 1.53 -16.67 10.71
CA TYR A 447 0.96 -15.72 9.74
C TYR A 447 -0.41 -15.23 10.23
N SER A 448 -0.51 -13.95 10.58
CA SER A 448 -1.79 -13.28 10.85
C SER A 448 -2.30 -12.59 9.59
N VAL A 449 -3.44 -13.05 9.08
CA VAL A 449 -4.03 -12.55 7.83
C VAL A 449 -5.42 -11.96 8.08
N GLU A 450 -5.63 -10.71 7.66
CA GLU A 450 -6.93 -10.04 7.73
C GLU A 450 -7.63 -10.11 6.37
N GLU A 451 -8.82 -10.72 6.28
CA GLU A 451 -9.52 -10.91 5.02
C GLU A 451 -10.27 -9.65 4.51
N VAL A 452 -9.95 -9.23 3.29
CA VAL A 452 -10.59 -8.09 2.62
C VAL A 452 -11.58 -8.50 1.52
N GLY A 453 -12.37 -7.55 1.05
CA GLY A 453 -13.32 -7.74 -0.05
C GLY A 453 -12.63 -7.92 -1.41
N SER A 454 -12.18 -9.13 -1.72
CA SER A 454 -11.46 -9.47 -2.96
C SER A 454 -12.32 -9.53 -4.24
N ASP A 455 -13.65 -9.40 -4.12
CA ASP A 455 -14.59 -9.47 -5.24
C ASP A 455 -14.73 -8.09 -5.92
N GLN A 456 -14.47 -8.05 -7.23
CA GLN A 456 -14.38 -6.79 -7.98
C GLN A 456 -15.61 -6.57 -8.87
N LEU A 457 -16.21 -5.38 -8.73
CA LEU A 457 -17.26 -4.85 -9.62
C LEU A 457 -16.65 -3.85 -10.61
N GLN A 458 -16.59 -4.23 -11.88
CA GLN A 458 -16.03 -3.42 -12.97
C GLN A 458 -17.17 -2.81 -13.81
N LEU A 459 -17.54 -1.55 -13.54
CA LEU A 459 -18.47 -0.79 -14.36
C LEU A 459 -17.69 0.18 -15.27
N SER A 460 -17.86 0.08 -16.58
CA SER A 460 -17.23 1.01 -17.53
C SER A 460 -18.14 1.37 -18.71
N GLY A 461 -17.93 2.57 -19.25
CA GLY A 461 -18.62 3.07 -20.44
C GLY A 461 -17.62 3.59 -21.46
N THR A 462 -17.80 3.23 -22.72
CA THR A 462 -16.94 3.60 -23.84
C THR A 462 -17.79 4.15 -24.98
N PHE A 463 -17.55 5.40 -25.38
CA PHE A 463 -18.30 6.08 -26.44
C PHE A 463 -17.44 6.21 -27.71
N GLY A 464 -17.56 5.25 -28.62
CA GLY A 464 -16.75 5.19 -29.85
C GLY A 464 -17.58 5.24 -31.12
N GLN A 465 -17.04 4.73 -32.24
CA GLN A 465 -17.72 4.63 -33.55
C GLN A 465 -19.07 3.88 -33.47
N PHE A 466 -19.25 3.06 -32.44
CA PHE A 466 -20.46 2.28 -32.16
C PHE A 466 -21.55 3.07 -31.40
N GLY A 467 -21.23 4.22 -30.84
CA GLY A 467 -21.97 4.84 -29.74
C GLY A 467 -21.53 4.30 -28.37
N LEU A 468 -22.41 4.37 -27.37
CA LEU A 468 -22.11 3.98 -25.99
C LEU A 468 -22.13 2.45 -25.80
N VAL A 469 -20.94 1.86 -25.69
CA VAL A 469 -20.74 0.49 -25.20
C VAL A 469 -20.59 0.54 -23.68
N LEU A 470 -21.51 -0.09 -22.96
CA LEU A 470 -21.41 -0.32 -21.52
C LEU A 470 -20.82 -1.70 -21.25
N GLN A 471 -19.98 -1.83 -20.22
CA GLN A 471 -19.54 -3.10 -19.65
C GLN A 471 -19.84 -3.14 -18.15
N LEU A 472 -20.35 -4.30 -17.72
CA LEU A 472 -20.54 -4.71 -16.34
C LEU A 472 -19.80 -6.05 -16.15
N GLY A 473 -18.68 -6.00 -15.43
CA GLY A 473 -17.89 -7.17 -15.05
C GLY A 473 -18.01 -7.45 -13.55
N PHE A 474 -18.17 -8.72 -13.20
CA PHE A 474 -18.00 -9.22 -11.84
C PHE A 474 -16.83 -10.21 -11.87
N GLN A 475 -15.87 -10.05 -10.96
CA GLN A 475 -14.75 -10.98 -10.81
C GLN A 475 -14.64 -11.38 -9.34
N PHE A 476 -15.02 -12.63 -9.05
CA PHE A 476 -14.91 -13.25 -7.74
C PHE A 476 -13.56 -13.95 -7.67
N ASN A 477 -12.66 -13.45 -6.82
CA ASN A 477 -11.27 -13.92 -6.80
C ASN A 477 -11.05 -15.11 -5.84
N ASN A 478 -11.97 -15.34 -4.90
CA ASN A 478 -11.93 -16.41 -3.89
C ASN A 478 -13.22 -17.26 -3.91
N PHE A 479 -13.67 -17.66 -5.09
CA PHE A 479 -14.85 -18.52 -5.27
C PHE A 479 -14.60 -19.96 -4.76
N SER A 480 -15.67 -20.70 -4.49
CA SER A 480 -15.64 -22.14 -4.20
C SER A 480 -16.62 -22.90 -5.10
N ALA A 481 -16.08 -23.73 -6.00
CA ALA A 481 -16.87 -24.66 -6.80
C ALA A 481 -17.27 -25.92 -6.00
N GLN A 482 -16.52 -26.28 -4.94
CA GLN A 482 -16.84 -27.42 -4.09
C GLN A 482 -18.18 -27.21 -3.37
N ASN A 483 -18.33 -26.03 -2.75
CA ASN A 483 -19.50 -25.66 -1.96
C ASN A 483 -20.69 -25.19 -2.83
N LEU A 484 -20.63 -25.35 -4.16
CA LEU A 484 -21.68 -24.86 -5.09
C LEU A 484 -23.07 -25.45 -4.81
N PHE A 485 -23.13 -26.68 -4.32
CA PHE A 485 -24.39 -27.38 -4.01
C PHE A 485 -24.79 -27.30 -2.52
N GLU A 486 -24.01 -26.59 -1.70
CA GLU A 486 -24.28 -26.41 -0.27
C GLU A 486 -25.07 -25.13 -0.02
N GLY A 487 -26.38 -25.26 0.26
CA GLY A 487 -27.28 -24.10 0.36
C GLY A 487 -26.83 -23.01 1.34
N ASP A 488 -26.24 -23.38 2.48
CA ASP A 488 -25.78 -22.44 3.51
C ASP A 488 -24.57 -21.57 3.10
N ALA A 489 -23.79 -22.03 2.10
CA ALA A 489 -22.60 -21.34 1.60
C ALA A 489 -22.92 -20.18 0.63
N TRP A 490 -24.17 -20.05 0.16
CA TRP A 490 -24.57 -19.02 -0.80
C TRP A 490 -24.79 -17.64 -0.14
N ARG A 491 -23.69 -16.90 0.10
CA ARG A 491 -23.74 -15.57 0.75
C ARG A 491 -22.81 -14.51 0.12
N PRO A 492 -23.08 -14.00 -1.10
CA PRO A 492 -24.15 -14.39 -2.04
C PRO A 492 -23.73 -15.50 -3.01
N LEU A 493 -22.44 -15.82 -3.07
CA LEU A 493 -21.88 -16.98 -3.77
C LEU A 493 -20.96 -17.74 -2.80
N PRO A 494 -20.81 -19.07 -2.96
CA PRO A 494 -19.85 -19.83 -2.19
C PRO A 494 -18.40 -19.37 -2.45
N SER A 495 -17.61 -19.29 -1.39
CA SER A 495 -16.23 -18.79 -1.40
C SER A 495 -15.29 -19.72 -0.63
N GLY A 496 -13.97 -19.55 -0.82
CA GLY A 496 -12.95 -20.14 0.05
C GLY A 496 -11.95 -21.10 -0.59
N ASP A 497 -12.07 -21.48 -1.87
CA ASP A 497 -11.09 -22.34 -2.57
C ASP A 497 -9.98 -21.54 -3.30
N GLY A 498 -10.04 -20.20 -3.27
CA GLY A 498 -9.15 -19.33 -4.06
C GLY A 498 -9.36 -19.45 -5.57
N GLN A 499 -10.51 -19.97 -6.01
CA GLN A 499 -10.83 -20.10 -7.44
C GLN A 499 -11.30 -18.77 -8.01
N LYS A 500 -11.02 -18.52 -9.29
CA LYS A 500 -11.39 -17.27 -9.96
C LYS A 500 -12.56 -17.48 -10.90
N LEU A 501 -13.72 -16.90 -10.56
CA LEU A 501 -14.94 -16.90 -11.36
C LEU A 501 -15.17 -15.47 -11.90
N SER A 502 -15.50 -15.32 -13.18
CA SER A 502 -15.76 -14.00 -13.75
C SER A 502 -16.94 -14.01 -14.70
N VAL A 503 -17.83 -13.03 -14.54
CA VAL A 503 -19.03 -12.82 -15.37
C VAL A 503 -18.91 -11.43 -15.99
N ASN A 504 -18.74 -11.37 -17.30
CA ASN A 504 -18.67 -10.10 -18.03
C ASN A 504 -19.84 -9.96 -19.00
N VAL A 505 -20.54 -8.83 -18.91
CA VAL A 505 -21.61 -8.43 -19.81
C VAL A 505 -21.19 -7.11 -20.47
N ARG A 506 -21.25 -7.06 -21.80
CA ARG A 506 -20.88 -5.87 -22.57
C ARG A 506 -21.94 -5.62 -23.66
N THR A 507 -22.51 -4.42 -23.70
CA THR A 507 -23.71 -4.15 -24.52
C THR A 507 -23.75 -2.72 -25.05
N ASN A 508 -24.31 -2.56 -26.24
CA ASN A 508 -24.71 -1.29 -26.85
C ASN A 508 -26.12 -1.49 -27.40
N GLY A 509 -27.06 -1.66 -26.46
CA GLY A 509 -28.48 -1.93 -26.71
C GLY A 509 -28.70 -3.20 -27.55
N THR A 510 -29.11 -3.01 -28.81
CA THR A 510 -29.46 -4.07 -29.77
C THR A 510 -28.41 -4.27 -30.87
N TYR A 511 -27.38 -3.41 -30.93
CA TYR A 511 -26.37 -3.44 -32.01
C TYR A 511 -25.23 -4.40 -31.74
N TYR A 512 -24.71 -4.38 -30.52
CA TYR A 512 -23.66 -5.27 -30.04
C TYR A 512 -24.03 -5.77 -28.63
N GLN A 513 -23.91 -7.08 -28.43
CA GLN A 513 -24.14 -7.76 -27.15
C GLN A 513 -23.08 -8.85 -27.00
N ASN A 514 -22.43 -8.93 -25.84
CA ASN A 514 -21.50 -9.98 -25.47
C ASN A 514 -21.68 -10.35 -24.00
N TYR A 515 -21.69 -11.65 -23.73
CA TYR A 515 -21.82 -12.26 -22.41
C TYR A 515 -20.74 -13.33 -22.32
N SER A 516 -19.88 -13.28 -21.30
CA SER A 516 -18.85 -14.29 -21.09
C SER A 516 -18.74 -14.70 -19.63
N LEU A 517 -18.66 -16.01 -19.41
CA LEU A 517 -18.39 -16.64 -18.13
C LEU A 517 -17.01 -17.31 -18.21
N SER A 518 -16.15 -17.07 -17.24
CA SER A 518 -14.85 -17.76 -17.12
C SER A 518 -14.62 -18.28 -15.71
N PHE A 519 -13.99 -19.45 -15.62
CA PHE A 519 -13.61 -20.11 -14.38
C PHE A 519 -12.13 -20.50 -14.44
N THR A 520 -11.42 -20.46 -13.32
CA THR A 520 -10.02 -20.89 -13.20
C THR A 520 -9.77 -21.46 -11.80
N GLU A 521 -9.23 -22.67 -11.77
CA GLU A 521 -8.60 -23.29 -10.60
C GLU A 521 -7.08 -23.03 -10.71
N PRO A 522 -6.47 -22.16 -9.88
CA PRO A 522 -5.05 -21.83 -10.00
C PRO A 522 -4.11 -22.99 -9.60
N TRP A 523 -4.56 -23.91 -8.73
CA TRP A 523 -3.72 -24.97 -8.14
C TRP A 523 -4.26 -26.38 -8.42
N PHE A 524 -4.40 -26.74 -9.69
CA PHE A 524 -4.95 -28.04 -10.07
C PHE A 524 -4.09 -29.21 -9.56
N GLY A 525 -4.72 -30.14 -8.85
CA GLY A 525 -4.03 -31.30 -8.26
C GLY A 525 -3.01 -30.95 -7.17
N GLY A 526 -3.13 -29.77 -6.53
CA GLY A 526 -2.19 -29.31 -5.51
C GLY A 526 -0.85 -28.79 -6.06
N SER A 527 -0.67 -28.74 -7.38
CA SER A 527 0.48 -28.11 -8.04
C SER A 527 0.12 -26.71 -8.56
N PRO A 528 1.07 -25.78 -8.72
CA PRO A 528 0.83 -24.42 -9.25
C PRO A 528 0.61 -24.45 -10.78
N THR A 529 -0.45 -25.14 -11.19
CA THR A 529 -0.81 -25.47 -12.57
C THR A 529 -2.21 -24.94 -12.86
N PRO A 530 -2.37 -23.66 -13.25
CA PRO A 530 -3.69 -23.09 -13.47
C PRO A 530 -4.43 -23.76 -14.64
N VAL A 531 -5.55 -24.41 -14.33
CA VAL A 531 -6.51 -24.92 -15.32
C VAL A 531 -7.76 -24.04 -15.33
N GLY A 532 -8.45 -23.98 -16.45
CA GLY A 532 -9.68 -23.21 -16.51
C GLY A 532 -10.36 -23.23 -17.87
N GLY A 533 -11.42 -22.46 -17.97
CA GLY A 533 -12.18 -22.32 -19.19
C GLY A 533 -12.98 -21.03 -19.26
N SER A 534 -13.44 -20.72 -20.46
CA SER A 534 -14.30 -19.57 -20.72
C SER A 534 -15.34 -19.93 -21.78
N VAL A 535 -16.61 -19.64 -21.52
CA VAL A 535 -17.65 -19.63 -22.55
C VAL A 535 -18.08 -18.20 -22.82
N SER A 536 -18.26 -17.83 -24.09
CA SER A 536 -18.86 -16.54 -24.42
C SER A 536 -19.80 -16.61 -25.61
N TYR A 537 -20.90 -15.86 -25.50
CA TYR A 537 -21.83 -15.58 -26.59
C TYR A 537 -21.64 -14.12 -27.02
N SER A 538 -21.62 -13.87 -28.33
CA SER A 538 -21.65 -12.52 -28.88
C SER A 538 -22.60 -12.41 -30.07
N LYS A 539 -23.19 -11.23 -30.23
CA LYS A 539 -24.18 -10.91 -31.26
C LYS A 539 -23.97 -9.50 -31.77
N TYR A 540 -24.03 -9.35 -33.09
CA TYR A 540 -23.88 -8.09 -33.81
C TYR A 540 -24.99 -7.98 -34.85
N THR A 541 -25.61 -6.80 -35.01
CA THR A 541 -26.66 -6.57 -36.03
C THR A 541 -26.28 -5.54 -37.09
N ARG A 542 -25.07 -4.97 -37.01
CA ARG A 542 -24.48 -4.06 -38.00
C ARG A 542 -22.98 -4.35 -38.17
N SER A 543 -22.43 -3.96 -39.32
CA SER A 543 -21.00 -4.02 -39.62
C SER A 543 -20.38 -2.62 -39.47
N VAL A 544 -19.08 -2.57 -39.17
CA VAL A 544 -18.37 -1.35 -38.72
C VAL A 544 -17.76 -0.55 -39.87
N PHE A 545 -17.40 -1.23 -40.96
CA PHE A 545 -16.53 -0.67 -41.99
C PHE A 545 -17.28 0.22 -42.99
N GLY A 546 -17.55 1.45 -42.54
CA GLY A 546 -17.84 2.63 -43.33
C GLY A 546 -18.59 3.69 -42.53
N GLY A 547 -18.38 4.96 -42.90
CA GLY A 547 -19.02 6.12 -42.29
C GLY A 547 -20.54 6.22 -42.54
N ARG A 548 -21.09 7.43 -42.37
CA ARG A 548 -22.54 7.74 -42.34
C ARG A 548 -23.37 7.33 -43.59
N SER A 549 -22.76 6.77 -44.64
CA SER A 549 -23.43 6.22 -45.83
C SER A 549 -23.47 4.68 -45.93
N ALA A 550 -22.75 3.93 -45.08
CA ALA A 550 -22.48 2.50 -45.30
C ALA A 550 -23.69 1.55 -45.12
N SER A 551 -24.77 2.00 -44.46
CA SER A 551 -26.02 1.20 -44.37
C SER A 551 -26.72 1.01 -45.72
N ARG A 552 -26.34 1.76 -46.77
CA ARG A 552 -26.84 1.58 -48.14
C ARG A 552 -26.43 0.24 -48.78
N GLY A 553 -25.55 -0.54 -48.14
CA GLY A 553 -25.01 -1.79 -48.70
C GLY A 553 -25.56 -3.11 -48.14
N ILE A 554 -26.01 -3.16 -46.88
CA ILE A 554 -26.50 -4.41 -46.24
C ILE A 554 -27.78 -4.15 -45.46
N ARG A 555 -28.81 -4.95 -45.75
CA ARG A 555 -30.11 -5.00 -45.06
C ARG A 555 -30.16 -6.23 -44.15
N ASP A 556 -30.80 -6.09 -42.99
CA ASP A 556 -31.11 -7.15 -42.03
C ASP A 556 -29.92 -8.07 -41.68
N GLY A 557 -28.80 -7.42 -41.34
CA GLY A 557 -27.57 -8.08 -40.89
C GLY A 557 -27.70 -8.71 -39.51
N ARG A 558 -27.17 -9.93 -39.35
CA ARG A 558 -27.04 -10.62 -38.06
C ARG A 558 -25.81 -11.52 -38.07
N PHE A 559 -24.89 -11.28 -37.16
CA PHE A 559 -23.82 -12.21 -36.80
C PHE A 559 -24.02 -12.67 -35.36
N GLN A 560 -23.87 -13.97 -35.10
CA GLN A 560 -23.88 -14.58 -33.77
C GLN A 560 -22.67 -15.51 -33.65
N ASN A 561 -21.99 -15.54 -32.50
CA ASN A 561 -20.89 -16.46 -32.20
C ASN A 561 -21.02 -17.01 -30.78
N ILE A 562 -20.89 -18.33 -30.65
CA ILE A 562 -20.68 -19.03 -29.38
C ILE A 562 -19.26 -19.57 -29.38
N SER A 563 -18.49 -19.19 -28.37
CA SER A 563 -17.11 -19.63 -28.15
C SER A 563 -16.99 -20.37 -26.83
N ALA A 564 -16.17 -21.42 -26.81
CA ALA A 564 -15.77 -22.14 -25.60
C ALA A 564 -14.26 -22.39 -25.67
N ASN A 565 -13.53 -22.06 -24.61
CA ASN A 565 -12.11 -22.32 -24.50
C ASN A 565 -11.83 -23.11 -23.22
N LEU A 566 -10.88 -24.04 -23.27
CA LEU A 566 -10.28 -24.72 -22.12
C LEU A 566 -8.77 -24.48 -22.16
N PHE A 567 -8.12 -24.35 -20.99
CA PHE A 567 -6.68 -24.19 -20.92
C PHE A 567 -6.07 -24.92 -19.72
N VAL A 568 -4.79 -25.26 -19.87
CA VAL A 568 -3.86 -25.60 -18.80
C VAL A 568 -2.61 -24.76 -18.95
N ARG A 569 -2.07 -24.25 -17.83
CA ARG A 569 -0.77 -23.56 -17.77
C ARG A 569 0.06 -24.19 -16.67
N GLN A 570 1.36 -24.26 -16.88
CA GLN A 570 2.33 -24.82 -15.93
C GLN A 570 3.55 -23.91 -15.88
N ARG A 571 4.04 -23.59 -14.67
CA ARG A 571 5.34 -22.95 -14.47
C ARG A 571 6.45 -23.98 -14.75
N LEU A 572 7.51 -23.58 -15.44
CA LEU A 572 8.70 -24.41 -15.61
C LEU A 572 9.73 -24.05 -14.54
N ASN A 573 10.43 -25.04 -14.00
CA ASN A 573 11.54 -24.80 -13.05
C ASN A 573 12.88 -24.61 -13.76
N TRP A 574 12.93 -24.84 -15.08
CA TRP A 574 14.11 -24.68 -15.93
C TRP A 574 13.72 -23.98 -17.24
N PRO A 575 14.52 -23.02 -17.74
CA PRO A 575 15.78 -22.55 -17.17
C PRO A 575 15.63 -21.54 -16.01
N ASP A 576 14.45 -20.96 -15.79
CA ASP A 576 14.11 -20.25 -14.54
C ASP A 576 12.59 -20.32 -14.25
N ASP A 577 12.19 -20.00 -13.01
CA ASP A 577 10.79 -20.05 -12.54
C ASP A 577 9.85 -19.03 -13.22
N LYS A 578 10.40 -18.10 -14.00
CA LYS A 578 9.67 -17.02 -14.65
C LYS A 578 9.14 -17.48 -16.01
N PHE A 579 9.49 -18.70 -16.44
CA PHE A 579 8.92 -19.39 -17.60
C PHE A 579 7.58 -20.08 -17.29
N MET A 580 6.65 -19.95 -18.24
CA MET A 580 5.36 -20.63 -18.23
C MET A 580 5.06 -21.23 -19.61
N VAL A 581 4.71 -22.50 -19.62
CA VAL A 581 4.13 -23.19 -20.76
C VAL A 581 2.60 -23.20 -20.64
N GLY A 582 1.88 -23.04 -21.75
CA GLY A 582 0.43 -23.00 -21.76
C GLY A 582 -0.19 -23.62 -23.00
N SER A 583 -1.12 -24.55 -22.78
CA SER A 583 -1.89 -25.22 -23.84
C SER A 583 -3.37 -24.82 -23.74
N ARG A 584 -3.98 -24.47 -24.87
CA ARG A 584 -5.39 -24.07 -24.97
C ARG A 584 -6.07 -24.84 -26.10
N VAL A 585 -7.29 -25.29 -25.84
CA VAL A 585 -8.23 -25.76 -26.86
C VAL A 585 -9.35 -24.73 -26.97
N GLY A 586 -9.58 -24.21 -28.18
CA GLY A 586 -10.69 -23.33 -28.51
C GLY A 586 -11.72 -24.04 -29.41
N PHE A 587 -12.98 -23.70 -29.22
CA PHE A 587 -14.08 -24.01 -30.12
C PHE A 587 -14.90 -22.74 -30.37
N GLN A 588 -15.26 -22.48 -31.63
CA GLN A 588 -16.19 -21.42 -32.00
C GLN A 588 -17.21 -21.94 -33.00
N LEU A 589 -18.46 -21.51 -32.83
CA LEU A 589 -19.60 -21.76 -33.71
C LEU A 589 -20.27 -20.43 -34.02
N TYR A 590 -20.26 -20.01 -35.28
CA TYR A 590 -20.78 -18.69 -35.66
C TYR A 590 -21.64 -18.68 -36.92
N ASP A 591 -22.72 -17.90 -36.86
CA ASP A 591 -23.72 -17.73 -37.92
C ASP A 591 -23.65 -16.30 -38.48
N ASN A 592 -23.15 -16.17 -39.71
CA ASN A 592 -22.87 -14.89 -40.37
C ASN A 592 -23.87 -14.61 -41.49
N ARG A 593 -24.91 -13.80 -41.22
CA ARG A 593 -25.99 -13.51 -42.18
C ARG A 593 -26.15 -12.02 -42.48
N GLY A 594 -26.54 -11.74 -43.71
CA GLY A 594 -27.02 -10.45 -44.17
C GLY A 594 -27.61 -10.59 -45.57
N ARG A 595 -28.28 -9.53 -46.03
CA ARG A 595 -28.69 -9.39 -47.43
C ARG A 595 -28.09 -8.13 -48.00
N ASP A 596 -27.63 -8.16 -49.24
CA ASP A 596 -27.21 -6.95 -49.93
C ASP A 596 -28.41 -6.01 -50.11
N ALA A 597 -28.30 -4.75 -49.69
CA ALA A 597 -29.43 -3.82 -49.68
C ALA A 597 -29.86 -3.36 -51.08
N SER A 598 -28.99 -3.49 -52.09
CA SER A 598 -29.26 -3.11 -53.48
C SER A 598 -29.81 -4.25 -54.33
N THR A 599 -29.41 -5.49 -54.04
CA THR A 599 -29.77 -6.67 -54.86
C THR A 599 -30.58 -7.74 -54.11
N GLY A 600 -30.79 -7.61 -52.80
CA GLY A 600 -31.51 -8.58 -51.96
C GLY A 600 -30.80 -9.92 -51.73
N ASN A 601 -29.68 -10.16 -52.41
CA ASN A 601 -28.90 -11.39 -52.40
C ASN A 601 -28.25 -11.66 -51.03
N ARG A 602 -28.03 -12.95 -50.72
CA ARG A 602 -27.32 -13.38 -49.49
C ARG A 602 -25.88 -12.85 -49.51
N ARG A 603 -25.44 -12.22 -48.42
CA ARG A 603 -24.10 -11.61 -48.28
C ARG A 603 -23.65 -11.67 -46.81
N PRO A 604 -22.38 -12.00 -46.50
CA PRO A 604 -21.90 -11.98 -45.12
C PRO A 604 -21.91 -10.56 -44.53
N LEU A 605 -22.07 -10.45 -43.19
CA LEU A 605 -22.02 -9.18 -42.47
C LEU A 605 -20.58 -8.72 -42.21
N PHE A 606 -19.69 -9.67 -41.89
CA PHE A 606 -18.24 -9.49 -41.81
C PHE A 606 -17.59 -10.14 -43.04
N GLY A 607 -16.86 -9.35 -43.85
CA GLY A 607 -16.28 -9.80 -45.12
C GLY A 607 -15.06 -10.72 -45.00
N SER A 608 -14.44 -10.78 -43.82
CA SER A 608 -13.41 -11.75 -43.40
C SER A 608 -13.97 -13.17 -43.18
N VAL A 609 -15.30 -13.34 -43.20
CA VAL A 609 -15.97 -14.56 -42.76
C VAL A 609 -16.95 -15.04 -43.85
N PRO A 610 -17.02 -16.35 -44.16
CA PRO A 610 -18.03 -16.90 -45.06
C PRO A 610 -19.47 -16.64 -44.59
N TYR A 611 -20.44 -16.70 -45.51
CA TYR A 611 -21.86 -16.57 -45.16
C TYR A 611 -22.41 -17.88 -44.56
N GLY A 612 -23.29 -17.77 -43.57
CA GLY A 612 -23.98 -18.89 -42.93
C GLY A 612 -23.30 -19.38 -41.65
N THR A 613 -23.67 -20.58 -41.21
CA THR A 613 -23.09 -21.24 -40.04
C THR A 613 -21.74 -21.84 -40.39
N ASN A 614 -20.71 -21.50 -39.62
CA ASN A 614 -19.35 -22.02 -39.73
C ASN A 614 -18.86 -22.40 -38.33
N GLN A 615 -17.83 -23.24 -38.27
CA GLN A 615 -17.23 -23.70 -37.02
C GLN A 615 -15.70 -23.77 -37.13
N SER A 616 -15.02 -23.60 -36.00
CA SER A 616 -13.56 -23.74 -35.89
C SER A 616 -13.19 -24.38 -34.56
N ILE A 617 -12.37 -25.43 -34.59
CA ILE A 617 -11.61 -25.91 -33.43
C ILE A 617 -10.20 -25.35 -33.57
N THR A 618 -9.58 -24.90 -32.48
CA THR A 618 -8.18 -24.47 -32.47
C THR A 618 -7.43 -25.12 -31.31
N PHE A 619 -6.18 -25.49 -31.54
CA PHE A 619 -5.23 -25.88 -30.51
C PHE A 619 -4.10 -24.86 -30.50
N ARG A 620 -3.83 -24.24 -29.35
CA ARG A 620 -2.73 -23.29 -29.19
C ARG A 620 -1.75 -23.78 -28.13
N GLN A 621 -0.48 -23.86 -28.53
CA GLN A 621 0.65 -23.96 -27.61
C GLN A 621 1.29 -22.59 -27.42
N SER A 622 1.77 -22.33 -26.20
CA SER A 622 2.48 -21.10 -25.86
C SER A 622 3.63 -21.39 -24.89
N LEU A 623 4.72 -20.64 -25.05
CA LEU A 623 5.86 -20.56 -24.14
C LEU A 623 6.12 -19.08 -23.88
N SER A 624 6.15 -18.69 -22.62
CA SER A 624 6.38 -17.30 -22.23
C SER A 624 7.29 -17.19 -21.01
N ARG A 625 7.96 -16.04 -20.87
CA ARG A 625 8.74 -15.67 -19.70
C ARG A 625 8.32 -14.27 -19.26
N ASN A 626 8.07 -14.05 -17.96
CA ASN A 626 7.67 -12.74 -17.44
C ASN A 626 8.48 -12.38 -16.20
N SER A 627 9.38 -11.41 -16.36
CA SER A 627 10.40 -11.00 -15.38
C SER A 627 10.33 -9.52 -15.00
N VAL A 628 9.21 -8.86 -15.26
CA VAL A 628 9.02 -7.44 -14.95
C VAL A 628 8.78 -7.20 -13.46
N ASP A 629 9.19 -6.03 -12.97
CA ASP A 629 8.98 -5.53 -11.60
C ASP A 629 7.51 -5.27 -11.28
N ASN A 630 6.82 -4.54 -12.16
CA ASN A 630 5.47 -4.03 -11.94
C ASN A 630 4.57 -4.46 -13.12
N PRO A 631 3.42 -5.12 -12.86
CA PRO A 631 2.55 -5.63 -13.94
C PRO A 631 1.85 -4.51 -14.72
N THR A 632 1.64 -3.34 -14.10
CA THR A 632 0.90 -2.18 -14.63
C THR A 632 1.85 -1.19 -15.31
N PHE A 633 2.91 -0.77 -14.62
CA PHE A 633 3.91 0.17 -15.10
C PHE A 633 5.34 -0.36 -14.91
N PRO A 634 5.77 -1.34 -15.71
CA PRO A 634 7.09 -1.95 -15.58
C PRO A 634 8.19 -0.92 -15.85
N SER A 635 9.13 -0.81 -14.91
CA SER A 635 10.34 -0.01 -15.04
C SER A 635 11.54 -0.84 -15.51
N THR A 636 11.58 -2.13 -15.13
CA THR A 636 12.70 -3.04 -15.39
C THR A 636 12.20 -4.43 -15.82
N GLY A 637 13.13 -5.27 -16.30
CA GLY A 637 12.85 -6.64 -16.72
C GLY A 637 12.05 -6.76 -18.02
N SER A 638 11.81 -8.01 -18.44
CA SER A 638 11.21 -8.32 -19.75
C SER A 638 10.07 -9.33 -19.71
N ARG A 639 9.20 -9.23 -20.71
CA ARG A 639 8.06 -10.13 -20.96
C ARG A 639 8.16 -10.62 -22.40
N VAL A 640 8.37 -11.92 -22.59
CA VAL A 640 8.51 -12.57 -23.91
C VAL A 640 7.47 -13.69 -24.01
N SER A 641 6.82 -13.84 -25.16
CA SER A 641 5.81 -14.86 -25.40
C SER A 641 5.80 -15.29 -26.87
N LEU A 642 6.09 -16.57 -27.09
CA LEU A 642 5.94 -17.26 -28.37
C LEU A 642 4.69 -18.15 -28.30
N SER A 643 3.79 -18.04 -29.27
CA SER A 643 2.62 -18.93 -29.37
C SER A 643 2.39 -19.41 -30.80
N VAL A 644 1.98 -20.66 -30.92
CA VAL A 644 1.58 -21.32 -32.17
C VAL A 644 0.17 -21.86 -31.98
N GLU A 645 -0.75 -21.41 -32.82
CA GLU A 645 -2.13 -21.89 -32.90
C GLU A 645 -2.35 -22.63 -34.21
N VAL A 646 -3.10 -23.73 -34.16
CA VAL A 646 -3.41 -24.60 -35.29
C VAL A 646 -4.91 -24.87 -35.26
N ALA A 647 -5.61 -24.49 -36.33
CA ALA A 647 -6.98 -24.90 -36.59
C ALA A 647 -6.94 -26.04 -37.62
N PRO A 648 -7.16 -27.31 -37.21
CA PRO A 648 -6.87 -28.47 -38.05
C PRO A 648 -7.91 -28.68 -39.17
N PRO A 649 -7.51 -29.25 -40.32
CA PRO A 649 -8.35 -29.43 -41.50
C PRO A 649 -9.29 -30.64 -41.36
N ILE A 650 -10.26 -30.58 -40.44
CA ILE A 650 -11.19 -31.67 -40.15
C ILE A 650 -12.58 -31.31 -40.70
N GLY A 651 -12.92 -31.85 -41.88
CA GLY A 651 -14.17 -31.55 -42.57
C GLY A 651 -14.28 -30.06 -42.94
N ASP A 652 -15.50 -29.51 -42.86
CA ASP A 652 -15.78 -28.09 -43.18
C ASP A 652 -15.36 -27.09 -42.06
N LEU A 653 -14.39 -27.43 -41.21
CA LEU A 653 -13.85 -26.51 -40.21
C LEU A 653 -12.93 -25.47 -40.86
N VAL A 654 -12.93 -24.24 -40.32
CA VAL A 654 -11.95 -23.22 -40.73
C VAL A 654 -10.54 -23.64 -40.31
N GLN A 655 -9.62 -23.62 -41.26
CA GLN A 655 -8.26 -24.13 -41.15
C GLN A 655 -7.20 -23.02 -41.29
N TYR A 656 -6.18 -23.03 -40.45
CA TYR A 656 -4.99 -22.17 -40.52
C TYR A 656 -3.94 -22.61 -39.49
N HIS A 657 -2.71 -22.13 -39.63
CA HIS A 657 -1.73 -22.08 -38.54
C HIS A 657 -1.32 -20.62 -38.29
N LYS A 658 -1.15 -20.21 -37.03
CA LYS A 658 -0.89 -18.82 -36.62
C LYS A 658 0.22 -18.76 -35.58
N TRP A 659 1.30 -18.08 -35.94
CA TRP A 659 2.50 -17.87 -35.13
C TRP A 659 2.49 -16.43 -34.64
N ARG A 660 2.79 -16.22 -33.35
CA ARG A 660 3.02 -14.89 -32.78
C ARG A 660 4.21 -14.90 -31.83
N LEU A 661 5.08 -13.90 -31.96
CA LEU A 661 6.15 -13.58 -31.01
C LEU A 661 5.93 -12.16 -30.51
N ASN A 662 5.59 -12.04 -29.22
CA ASN A 662 5.52 -10.77 -28.52
C ASN A 662 6.73 -10.67 -27.58
N SER A 663 7.43 -9.54 -27.59
CA SER A 663 8.55 -9.27 -26.69
C SER A 663 8.45 -7.83 -26.21
N SER A 664 8.68 -7.58 -24.92
CA SER A 664 8.92 -6.25 -24.38
C SER A 664 9.98 -6.29 -23.30
N TRP A 665 10.86 -5.28 -23.31
CA TRP A 665 11.99 -5.09 -22.41
C TRP A 665 11.87 -3.70 -21.82
N ASN A 666 12.11 -3.56 -20.52
CA ASN A 666 12.10 -2.28 -19.83
C ASN A 666 13.43 -2.13 -19.11
N VAL A 667 14.04 -0.95 -19.21
CA VAL A 667 15.33 -0.62 -18.61
C VAL A 667 15.17 0.70 -17.85
N PRO A 668 15.47 0.76 -16.54
CA PRO A 668 15.43 1.99 -15.77
C PRO A 668 16.58 2.92 -16.19
N ILE A 669 16.37 4.23 -16.06
CA ILE A 669 17.38 5.27 -16.32
C ILE A 669 17.32 6.23 -15.13
N GLY A 670 18.12 5.93 -14.10
CA GLY A 670 17.88 6.43 -12.75
C GLY A 670 16.55 5.93 -12.19
N GLU A 671 16.11 6.52 -11.09
CA GLU A 671 14.93 6.09 -10.34
C GLU A 671 13.60 6.41 -11.03
N ASN A 672 13.57 7.56 -11.72
CA ASN A 672 12.33 8.21 -12.16
C ASN A 672 12.05 8.06 -13.66
N PHE A 673 12.98 7.53 -14.46
CA PHE A 673 12.76 7.30 -15.89
C PHE A 673 12.97 5.83 -16.28
N SER A 674 12.31 5.40 -17.35
CA SER A 674 12.57 4.08 -17.96
C SER A 674 12.33 4.09 -19.46
N VAL A 675 13.11 3.27 -20.17
CA VAL A 675 12.94 2.99 -21.60
C VAL A 675 12.32 1.62 -21.76
N GLY A 676 11.13 1.57 -22.36
CA GLY A 676 10.49 0.34 -22.82
C GLY A 676 10.71 0.14 -24.32
N VAL A 677 11.23 -1.01 -24.75
CA VAL A 677 11.34 -1.41 -26.16
C VAL A 677 10.54 -2.69 -26.37
N GLY A 678 9.75 -2.76 -27.45
CA GLY A 678 8.91 -3.93 -27.73
C GLY A 678 8.81 -4.28 -29.21
N THR A 679 8.60 -5.57 -29.48
CA THR A 679 8.41 -6.15 -30.80
C THR A 679 7.23 -7.12 -30.78
N ASN A 680 6.38 -7.07 -31.80
CA ASN A 680 5.27 -8.00 -32.02
C ASN A 680 5.34 -8.47 -33.48
N PHE A 681 5.68 -9.74 -33.67
CA PHE A 681 5.72 -10.40 -34.97
C PHE A 681 4.55 -11.38 -35.07
N GLY A 682 3.92 -11.44 -36.24
CA GLY A 682 2.82 -12.33 -36.52
C GLY A 682 2.89 -12.92 -37.91
N TYR A 683 2.62 -14.22 -38.03
CA TYR A 683 2.45 -14.90 -39.31
C TYR A 683 1.29 -15.89 -39.23
N ILE A 684 0.33 -15.79 -40.15
CA ILE A 684 -0.76 -16.75 -40.34
C ILE A 684 -0.70 -17.34 -41.75
N GLY A 685 -0.77 -18.66 -41.85
CA GLY A 685 -0.68 -19.44 -43.08
C GLY A 685 -1.69 -20.58 -43.14
N SER A 686 -1.78 -21.22 -44.30
CA SER A 686 -2.73 -22.29 -44.59
C SER A 686 -2.13 -23.68 -44.41
N ILE A 687 -2.93 -24.64 -43.97
CA ILE A 687 -2.50 -26.05 -43.83
C ILE A 687 -2.67 -26.81 -45.16
N THR A 688 -3.72 -26.51 -45.92
CA THR A 688 -4.03 -27.14 -47.24
C THR A 688 -3.54 -26.33 -48.44
N GLY A 689 -3.23 -25.04 -48.25
CA GLY A 689 -2.96 -24.09 -49.31
C GLY A 689 -4.14 -23.16 -49.64
N ASP A 690 -5.32 -23.39 -49.07
CA ASP A 690 -6.48 -22.50 -49.23
C ASP A 690 -6.20 -21.08 -48.71
N PRO A 691 -6.63 -19.99 -49.39
CA PRO A 691 -6.29 -18.63 -48.98
C PRO A 691 -6.90 -18.24 -47.63
N VAL A 692 -6.05 -18.06 -46.61
CA VAL A 692 -6.51 -17.60 -45.28
C VAL A 692 -6.98 -16.15 -45.37
N ARG A 693 -8.25 -15.93 -44.97
CA ARG A 693 -8.96 -14.64 -44.94
C ARG A 693 -9.54 -14.28 -43.56
N PHE A 694 -9.22 -15.10 -42.57
CA PHE A 694 -9.73 -15.10 -41.21
C PHE A 694 -8.55 -15.09 -40.25
N GLU A 695 -8.68 -14.43 -39.09
CA GLU A 695 -7.61 -14.25 -38.10
C GLU A 695 -6.36 -13.51 -38.63
N THR A 696 -6.49 -12.77 -39.74
CA THR A 696 -5.47 -11.88 -40.31
C THR A 696 -5.26 -10.62 -39.46
N PHE A 697 -4.06 -10.04 -39.51
CA PHE A 697 -3.67 -8.91 -38.65
C PHE A 697 -4.21 -7.57 -39.17
N GLU A 698 -4.99 -6.84 -38.36
CA GLU A 698 -5.57 -5.54 -38.68
C GLU A 698 -4.83 -4.44 -37.90
N VAL A 699 -3.95 -3.69 -38.58
CA VAL A 699 -2.99 -2.76 -37.96
C VAL A 699 -3.51 -1.31 -37.95
N GLY A 700 -3.23 -0.57 -36.87
CA GLY A 700 -3.64 0.82 -36.66
C GLY A 700 -4.52 0.99 -35.42
N GLY A 701 -4.87 2.22 -35.06
CA GLY A 701 -5.82 2.54 -33.98
C GLY A 701 -5.39 2.16 -32.56
N THR A 702 -6.30 2.36 -31.60
CA THR A 702 -6.11 2.06 -30.18
C THR A 702 -7.03 0.93 -29.71
N PRO A 703 -6.85 0.38 -28.48
CA PRO A 703 -7.80 -0.58 -27.90
C PRO A 703 -9.27 -0.13 -27.95
N PHE A 704 -9.52 1.20 -27.92
CA PHE A 704 -10.84 1.81 -27.98
C PHE A 704 -11.55 1.60 -29.33
N ASP A 705 -10.84 1.79 -30.45
CA ASP A 705 -11.39 1.73 -31.81
C ASP A 705 -11.86 0.32 -32.23
N TYR A 706 -11.38 -0.70 -31.53
CA TYR A 706 -11.71 -2.11 -31.78
C TYR A 706 -12.78 -2.67 -30.82
N GLN A 707 -13.21 -1.89 -29.82
CA GLN A 707 -14.24 -2.30 -28.86
C GLN A 707 -15.61 -2.45 -29.53
N GLY A 708 -16.17 -3.66 -29.51
CA GLY A 708 -17.55 -3.91 -29.95
C GLY A 708 -17.75 -4.15 -31.45
N GLY A 709 -16.69 -4.38 -32.23
CA GLY A 709 -16.81 -4.73 -33.64
C GLY A 709 -15.49 -5.14 -34.29
N THR A 710 -14.91 -6.23 -33.81
CA THR A 710 -13.73 -6.86 -34.41
C THR A 710 -13.92 -8.37 -34.34
N PHE A 711 -14.03 -9.03 -35.49
CA PHE A 711 -14.21 -10.48 -35.58
C PHE A 711 -13.60 -11.03 -36.88
N GLY A 712 -12.85 -12.13 -36.75
CA GLY A 712 -12.08 -12.70 -37.85
C GLY A 712 -10.87 -11.87 -38.27
N THR A 713 -10.47 -10.89 -37.46
CA THR A 713 -9.22 -10.12 -37.57
C THR A 713 -8.59 -9.94 -36.18
N ASP A 714 -7.27 -9.90 -36.15
CA ASP A 714 -6.43 -9.78 -34.95
C ASP A 714 -5.88 -8.35 -34.84
N PRO A 715 -6.32 -7.56 -33.85
CA PRO A 715 -6.02 -6.13 -33.79
C PRO A 715 -4.58 -5.87 -33.33
N VAL A 716 -3.85 -5.07 -34.10
CA VAL A 716 -2.50 -4.62 -33.78
C VAL A 716 -2.51 -3.09 -33.67
N PHE A 717 -2.75 -2.62 -32.45
CA PHE A 717 -2.83 -1.20 -32.13
C PHE A 717 -1.54 -0.47 -32.51
N MET A 718 -1.66 0.67 -33.17
CA MET A 718 -0.55 1.55 -33.50
C MET A 718 -1.00 3.01 -33.37
N ARG A 719 -0.29 3.76 -32.53
CA ARG A 719 -0.58 5.18 -32.29
C ARG A 719 -0.29 6.03 -33.52
N GLY A 720 -0.94 7.18 -33.65
CA GLY A 720 -0.79 8.09 -34.79
C GLY A 720 -1.59 7.71 -36.04
N TYR A 721 -2.02 6.45 -36.18
CA TYR A 721 -2.81 5.98 -37.32
C TYR A 721 -4.22 5.56 -36.88
N PRO A 722 -5.28 5.84 -37.68
CA PRO A 722 -6.60 5.28 -37.46
C PRO A 722 -6.64 3.75 -37.58
N ARG A 723 -7.68 3.13 -37.01
CA ARG A 723 -7.92 1.69 -37.08
C ARG A 723 -7.91 1.16 -38.53
N GLY A 724 -7.16 0.08 -38.77
CA GLY A 724 -7.23 -0.73 -39.98
C GLY A 724 -6.77 -0.06 -41.28
N VAL A 725 -6.07 1.09 -41.23
CA VAL A 725 -5.56 1.79 -42.43
C VAL A 725 -4.23 1.24 -42.93
N ILE A 726 -3.52 0.45 -42.11
CA ILE A 726 -2.19 -0.10 -42.40
C ILE A 726 -2.33 -1.54 -42.93
N GLY A 727 -1.57 -1.84 -43.99
CA GLY A 727 -1.56 -3.15 -44.63
C GLY A 727 -2.65 -3.34 -45.70
N PRO A 728 -3.07 -4.58 -46.00
CA PRO A 728 -3.89 -4.86 -47.17
C PRO A 728 -5.33 -4.34 -47.06
N LEU A 729 -5.75 -3.56 -48.05
CA LEU A 729 -7.12 -3.03 -48.17
C LEU A 729 -7.83 -3.65 -49.38
N ASN A 730 -9.09 -4.05 -49.19
CA ASN A 730 -9.97 -4.54 -50.24
C ASN A 730 -11.01 -3.47 -50.61
N ARG A 731 -11.26 -3.28 -51.92
CA ARG A 731 -12.30 -2.36 -52.42
C ARG A 731 -13.59 -3.12 -52.68
N THR A 732 -14.62 -2.81 -51.90
CA THR A 732 -15.95 -3.41 -52.06
C THR A 732 -16.61 -3.01 -53.38
N ARG A 733 -17.60 -3.80 -53.82
CA ARG A 733 -18.38 -3.56 -55.05
C ARG A 733 -19.10 -2.19 -55.12
N GLY A 734 -19.22 -1.50 -53.98
CA GLY A 734 -19.77 -0.15 -53.86
C GLY A 734 -18.72 0.97 -53.74
N GLY A 735 -17.44 0.70 -54.01
CA GLY A 735 -16.35 1.68 -53.98
C GLY A 735 -15.64 1.83 -52.64
N ASN A 736 -16.32 1.58 -51.51
CA ASN A 736 -15.75 1.71 -50.17
C ASN A 736 -14.55 0.76 -49.95
N LEU A 737 -13.53 1.25 -49.24
CA LEU A 737 -12.40 0.45 -48.76
C LEU A 737 -12.74 -0.26 -47.44
N GLN A 738 -12.20 -1.45 -47.24
CA GLN A 738 -12.25 -2.19 -45.97
C GLN A 738 -10.90 -2.89 -45.74
N PRO A 739 -10.43 -3.05 -44.50
CA PRO A 739 -9.24 -3.85 -44.24
C PRO A 739 -9.49 -5.31 -44.62
N GLN A 740 -8.52 -5.91 -45.30
CA GLN A 740 -8.42 -7.36 -45.50
C GLN A 740 -7.57 -8.02 -44.40
N GLY A 741 -6.69 -7.23 -43.77
CA GLY A 741 -5.70 -7.70 -42.81
C GLY A 741 -4.53 -8.43 -43.51
N GLY A 742 -3.36 -8.42 -42.87
CA GLY A 742 -2.17 -9.11 -43.38
C GLY A 742 -2.08 -10.56 -42.91
N GLN A 743 -1.43 -11.38 -43.71
CA GLN A 743 -0.95 -12.71 -43.31
C GLN A 743 0.38 -12.62 -42.55
N VAL A 744 1.22 -11.63 -42.86
CA VAL A 744 2.46 -11.32 -42.12
C VAL A 744 2.31 -9.94 -41.49
N MET A 745 2.84 -9.74 -40.29
CA MET A 745 2.80 -8.45 -39.58
C MET A 745 4.03 -8.26 -38.70
N ASN A 746 4.59 -7.05 -38.76
CA ASN A 746 5.64 -6.56 -37.86
C ASN A 746 5.10 -5.33 -37.12
N LYS A 747 5.31 -5.25 -35.81
CA LYS A 747 5.31 -4.00 -35.05
C LYS A 747 6.55 -3.90 -34.16
N TYR A 748 7.15 -2.73 -34.16
CA TYR A 748 8.12 -2.24 -33.19
C TYR A 748 7.49 -1.09 -32.39
N THR A 749 7.91 -0.94 -31.14
CA THR A 749 7.51 0.18 -30.27
C THR A 749 8.66 0.54 -29.35
N SER A 750 8.79 1.81 -29.03
CA SER A 750 9.73 2.32 -28.04
C SER A 750 9.08 3.46 -27.27
N GLU A 751 9.23 3.46 -25.94
CA GLU A 751 8.64 4.43 -25.03
C GLU A 751 9.69 4.91 -24.04
N PHE A 752 9.93 6.21 -23.96
CA PHE A 752 10.64 6.83 -22.83
C PHE A 752 9.58 7.33 -21.84
N ARG A 753 9.60 6.82 -20.60
CA ARG A 753 8.55 7.03 -19.59
C ARG A 753 9.11 7.77 -18.37
N TRP A 754 8.30 8.61 -17.75
CA TRP A 754 8.58 9.29 -16.49
C TRP A 754 7.63 8.81 -15.38
N LYS A 755 8.17 8.55 -14.18
CA LYS A 755 7.44 8.29 -12.92
C LYS A 755 7.01 9.62 -12.30
N ALA A 756 5.94 10.23 -12.81
CA ALA A 756 5.50 11.56 -12.39
C ALA A 756 4.60 11.55 -11.13
N VAL A 757 3.77 10.51 -10.95
CA VAL A 757 2.96 10.30 -9.74
C VAL A 757 2.88 8.80 -9.45
N GLU A 758 3.07 8.41 -8.19
CA GLU A 758 3.03 7.01 -7.75
C GLU A 758 2.31 6.88 -6.39
N SER A 759 1.00 7.15 -6.35
CA SER A 759 0.19 7.03 -5.12
C SER A 759 -0.76 5.83 -5.17
N ARG A 760 -1.28 5.40 -4.00
CA ARG A 760 -2.30 4.33 -3.91
C ARG A 760 -3.59 4.67 -4.68
N GLN A 761 -3.87 5.95 -4.94
CA GLN A 761 -5.09 6.41 -5.62
C GLN A 761 -4.88 6.70 -7.12
N LEU A 762 -3.68 7.15 -7.50
CA LEU A 762 -3.32 7.51 -8.87
C LEU A 762 -1.85 7.21 -9.15
N GLN A 763 -1.60 6.42 -10.19
CA GLN A 763 -0.29 6.31 -10.82
C GLN A 763 -0.33 7.01 -12.19
N ALA A 764 0.59 7.95 -12.44
CA ALA A 764 0.64 8.73 -13.67
C ALA A 764 2.02 8.66 -14.32
N ARG A 765 2.05 8.16 -15.56
CA ARG A 765 3.27 7.98 -16.36
C ARG A 765 3.17 8.74 -17.69
N PRO A 766 3.63 10.02 -17.74
CA PRO A 766 3.92 10.72 -18.98
C PRO A 766 4.97 9.96 -19.79
N TYR A 767 4.87 9.99 -21.12
CA TYR A 767 5.81 9.30 -21.99
C TYR A 767 5.95 9.93 -23.38
N VAL A 768 7.11 9.71 -24.00
CA VAL A 768 7.39 9.94 -25.43
C VAL A 768 7.42 8.57 -26.11
N PHE A 769 6.91 8.44 -27.34
CA PHE A 769 6.93 7.17 -28.07
C PHE A 769 7.39 7.28 -29.51
N LEU A 770 7.90 6.15 -30.01
CA LEU A 770 8.12 5.83 -31.41
C LEU A 770 7.46 4.47 -31.69
N ASP A 771 6.49 4.42 -32.61
CA ASP A 771 5.88 3.18 -33.10
C ASP A 771 6.23 2.99 -34.58
N ALA A 772 6.48 1.75 -35.00
CA ALA A 772 6.65 1.40 -36.42
C ALA A 772 6.02 0.05 -36.73
N ALA A 773 5.09 -0.04 -37.69
CA ALA A 773 4.41 -1.28 -38.03
C ALA A 773 4.00 -1.37 -39.50
N ASN A 774 3.83 -2.60 -40.00
CA ASN A 774 3.12 -2.87 -41.24
C ASN A 774 2.62 -4.32 -41.28
N ALA A 775 1.74 -4.63 -42.23
CA ALA A 775 1.21 -5.96 -42.48
C ALA A 775 1.08 -6.22 -43.99
N TRP A 776 1.35 -7.46 -44.41
CA TRP A 776 1.47 -7.84 -45.82
C TRP A 776 0.59 -9.05 -46.15
N ASN A 777 0.13 -9.13 -47.41
CA ASN A 777 -0.81 -10.16 -47.87
C ASN A 777 -0.24 -11.58 -47.91
N SER A 778 1.09 -11.76 -47.93
CA SER A 778 1.78 -13.06 -47.93
C SER A 778 3.27 -12.88 -47.61
N LEU A 779 3.99 -13.98 -47.35
CA LEU A 779 5.45 -13.99 -47.20
C LEU A 779 6.18 -13.49 -48.46
N ASN A 780 5.64 -13.68 -49.66
CA ASN A 780 6.26 -13.20 -50.91
C ASN A 780 6.13 -11.68 -51.10
N ALA A 781 5.24 -11.03 -50.34
CA ALA A 781 5.07 -9.57 -50.32
C ALA A 781 5.72 -8.92 -49.08
N TYR A 782 6.34 -9.72 -48.20
CA TYR A 782 6.95 -9.24 -46.97
C TYR A 782 8.23 -8.46 -47.22
N THR A 783 8.28 -7.22 -46.74
CA THR A 783 9.42 -6.31 -46.91
C THR A 783 9.74 -5.63 -45.57
N PRO A 784 10.71 -6.13 -44.78
CA PRO A 784 10.87 -5.73 -43.37
C PRO A 784 11.14 -4.22 -43.13
N ASN A 785 11.60 -3.51 -44.16
CA ASN A 785 11.92 -2.08 -44.11
C ASN A 785 10.73 -1.18 -44.53
N ASP A 786 9.67 -1.76 -45.10
CA ASP A 786 8.44 -1.06 -45.50
C ASP A 786 7.53 -0.92 -44.26
N LEU A 787 7.77 0.11 -43.45
CA LEU A 787 7.06 0.32 -42.19
C LEU A 787 6.39 1.69 -42.16
N TYR A 788 5.10 1.71 -41.82
CA TYR A 788 4.44 2.92 -41.35
C TYR A 788 5.00 3.25 -39.98
N ARG A 789 5.27 4.53 -39.72
CA ARG A 789 5.94 5.05 -38.52
C ARG A 789 5.14 6.19 -37.92
N SER A 790 5.20 6.31 -36.60
CA SER A 790 4.68 7.45 -35.87
C SER A 790 5.54 7.79 -34.65
N ALA A 791 5.53 9.05 -34.28
CA ALA A 791 6.20 9.57 -33.09
C ALA A 791 5.23 10.48 -32.32
N GLY A 792 5.36 10.57 -31.00
CA GLY A 792 4.49 11.45 -30.24
C GLY A 792 4.69 11.42 -28.75
N VAL A 793 3.74 12.05 -28.06
CA VAL A 793 3.69 12.16 -26.60
C VAL A 793 2.39 11.58 -26.08
N GLY A 794 2.38 11.16 -24.82
CA GLY A 794 1.17 10.71 -24.15
C GLY A 794 1.31 10.66 -22.64
N VAL A 795 0.22 10.27 -21.98
CA VAL A 795 0.19 9.96 -20.55
C VAL A 795 -0.67 8.73 -20.34
N LYS A 796 -0.15 7.79 -19.54
CA LYS A 796 -0.91 6.66 -19.01
C LYS A 796 -1.26 6.97 -17.56
N LEU A 797 -2.53 6.88 -17.22
CA LEU A 797 -3.06 7.03 -15.86
C LEU A 797 -3.61 5.66 -15.44
N PHE A 798 -3.33 5.24 -14.22
CA PHE A 798 -3.98 4.09 -13.60
C PHE A 798 -4.70 4.54 -12.34
N LEU A 799 -6.00 4.24 -12.29
CA LEU A 799 -6.91 4.50 -11.18
C LEU A 799 -7.49 3.15 -10.73
N PRO A 800 -7.39 2.74 -9.46
CA PRO A 800 -7.77 1.39 -9.03
C PRO A 800 -9.19 0.93 -9.44
N ILE A 801 -10.16 1.86 -9.49
CA ILE A 801 -11.57 1.56 -9.83
C ILE A 801 -11.84 1.66 -11.35
N VAL A 802 -11.16 2.55 -12.07
CA VAL A 802 -11.41 2.82 -13.51
C VAL A 802 -10.49 2.00 -14.42
N GLY A 803 -9.41 1.47 -13.86
CA GLY A 803 -8.34 0.78 -14.58
C GLY A 803 -7.38 1.76 -15.27
N MET A 804 -6.80 1.32 -16.39
CA MET A 804 -5.87 2.13 -17.18
C MET A 804 -6.61 3.04 -18.16
N ILE A 805 -6.18 4.29 -18.22
CA ILE A 805 -6.57 5.32 -19.19
C ILE A 805 -5.29 5.76 -19.91
N GLU A 806 -5.34 5.89 -21.23
CA GLU A 806 -4.23 6.44 -22.01
C GLU A 806 -4.74 7.59 -22.89
N PHE A 807 -4.01 8.70 -22.88
CA PHE A 807 -4.15 9.77 -23.86
C PHE A 807 -2.85 9.90 -24.63
N ASN A 808 -2.90 9.96 -25.97
CA ASN A 808 -1.72 10.16 -26.80
C ASN A 808 -1.99 11.09 -27.99
N TYR A 809 -0.95 11.82 -28.39
CA TYR A 809 -0.93 12.72 -29.52
C TYR A 809 0.24 12.33 -30.41
N GLY A 810 -0.07 11.72 -31.56
CA GLY A 810 0.90 11.07 -32.44
C GLY A 810 0.92 11.68 -33.83
N TYR A 811 2.12 11.99 -34.32
CA TYR A 811 2.38 12.36 -35.70
C TYR A 811 2.60 11.11 -36.55
N ASN A 812 1.88 10.95 -37.66
CA ASN A 812 2.12 9.88 -38.64
C ASN A 812 3.04 10.37 -39.77
N PHE A 813 4.11 9.62 -40.07
CA PHE A 813 5.10 10.04 -41.08
C PHE A 813 4.74 9.66 -42.51
N GLU A 814 3.97 8.59 -42.71
CA GLU A 814 3.57 8.10 -44.03
C GLU A 814 2.09 8.40 -44.30
N SER A 815 1.78 8.72 -45.56
CA SER A 815 0.42 8.90 -46.05
C SER A 815 -0.33 7.56 -46.09
N TYR A 816 -1.55 7.51 -45.56
CA TYR A 816 -2.40 6.32 -45.56
C TYR A 816 -3.69 6.56 -46.36
N ARG A 817 -4.42 5.49 -46.71
CA ARG A 817 -5.75 5.62 -47.32
C ARG A 817 -6.82 5.58 -46.25
N SER A 818 -7.63 6.64 -46.15
CA SER A 818 -8.75 6.68 -45.21
C SER A 818 -9.85 5.69 -45.62
N LEU A 819 -10.31 4.91 -44.66
CA LEU A 819 -11.43 3.97 -44.84
C LEU A 819 -12.80 4.67 -44.97
N GLU A 820 -12.91 5.94 -44.54
CA GLU A 820 -14.15 6.70 -44.64
C GLU A 820 -14.24 7.53 -45.94
N THR A 821 -13.15 8.20 -46.33
CA THR A 821 -13.14 9.06 -47.54
C THR A 821 -12.67 8.32 -48.80
N GLY A 822 -11.86 7.27 -48.65
CA GLY A 822 -11.16 6.60 -49.76
C GLY A 822 -9.96 7.38 -50.31
N ASN A 823 -9.72 8.60 -49.82
CA ASN A 823 -8.63 9.47 -50.24
C ASN A 823 -7.29 9.02 -49.62
N ILE A 824 -6.20 9.57 -50.13
CA ILE A 824 -4.89 9.50 -49.48
C ILE A 824 -4.82 10.69 -48.52
N GLU A 825 -4.76 10.40 -47.22
CA GLU A 825 -4.56 11.41 -46.18
C GLU A 825 -3.05 11.66 -46.02
N SER A 826 -2.67 12.90 -45.74
CA SER A 826 -1.26 13.31 -45.62
C SER A 826 -0.69 13.05 -44.21
N PRO A 827 0.65 13.00 -44.05
CA PRO A 827 1.32 13.04 -42.75
C PRO A 827 0.82 14.16 -41.85
N GLY A 828 0.40 13.85 -40.61
CA GLY A 828 -0.28 14.80 -39.73
C GLY A 828 -0.31 14.36 -38.27
N TRP A 829 -0.88 15.20 -37.41
CA TRP A 829 -1.09 14.88 -36.00
C TRP A 829 -2.48 14.29 -35.77
N SER A 830 -2.57 13.21 -34.99
CA SER A 830 -3.83 12.67 -34.50
C SER A 830 -3.83 12.58 -32.97
N PHE A 831 -4.98 12.88 -32.37
CA PHE A 831 -5.25 12.63 -30.96
C PHE A 831 -6.01 11.31 -30.82
N GLN A 832 -5.56 10.45 -29.92
CA GLN A 832 -6.20 9.18 -29.64
C GLN A 832 -6.23 8.93 -28.13
N PHE A 833 -7.25 8.20 -27.66
CA PHE A 833 -7.35 7.81 -26.26
C PHE A 833 -7.84 6.36 -26.13
N SER A 834 -7.58 5.75 -24.98
CA SER A 834 -8.16 4.45 -24.61
C SER A 834 -8.49 4.38 -23.12
N LEU A 835 -9.45 3.52 -22.78
CA LEU A 835 -10.03 3.40 -21.44
C LEU A 835 -10.41 1.95 -21.16
N GLY A 836 -10.17 1.48 -19.93
CA GLY A 836 -10.70 0.21 -19.43
C GLY A 836 -10.02 -1.04 -19.98
N GLN A 837 -8.81 -0.92 -20.55
CA GLN A 837 -7.98 -2.07 -20.90
C GLN A 837 -6.52 -1.79 -20.54
N GLY A 838 -6.01 -2.46 -19.51
CA GLY A 838 -4.59 -2.44 -19.20
C GLY A 838 -3.79 -3.11 -20.31
N PHE A 839 -2.62 -2.56 -20.66
CA PHE A 839 -1.75 -3.08 -21.73
C PHE A 839 -0.97 -4.36 -21.33
N GLY A 840 -1.64 -5.29 -20.64
CA GLY A 840 -1.20 -6.68 -20.48
C GLY A 840 -1.55 -7.47 -21.74
N GLY A 841 -0.53 -8.08 -22.38
CA GLY A 841 -0.66 -8.70 -23.70
C GLY A 841 -1.88 -9.61 -23.85
N GLY A 842 -2.82 -9.19 -24.70
CA GLY A 842 -4.13 -9.82 -24.85
C GLY A 842 -4.07 -11.19 -25.52
N GLY A 843 -3.71 -12.21 -24.75
CA GLY A 843 -3.76 -13.62 -25.14
C GLY A 843 -5.18 -14.16 -25.23
N ARG A 844 -6.01 -13.58 -26.11
CA ARG A 844 -7.16 -14.26 -26.73
C ARG A 844 -6.64 -15.45 -27.51
#